data_AF-A0A7X0REU3-F1
#
_entry.id   AF-A0A7X0REU3-F1
#
_cell.length_a   1.000
_cell.length_b   1.000
_cell.length_c   1.000
_cell.angle_alpha   90.00
_cell.angle_beta   90.00
_cell.angle_gamma   90.00
#
_symmetry.space_group_name_H-M   'P 1'
#
loop_
_entity.id
_entity.type
_entity.pdbx_description
1 polymer ?
#
loop_
_entity_poly.entity_id
_entity_poly.type
_entity_poly.pdbx_seq_one_letter_code
_entity_poly.pdbx_strand_id
1 'polypeptide(L)'
;MTTPRTRRVRTIGGGAVGALVLAVVPLSIGTAEAAVAGAKRTSAAATAATAATSARPRVTHVSTERQLRKALARANHRAGADRIVLDRSISFDGTRPLKGGAWRGDLDVRDDLVLRGQGHTINARGLDRVLDVDSGVALEIVGIRLTGGSPAATTSGGAVRSAGTLVVTDSVLRANEATGTGGSGGAIANEGGSLTVTGSRLVANTATRAGGAIEAVGGDTTVQSSQLRRNRTGEEPGNGGALHLTGAGTVAVVNSTVADNAATAEGGGLWNSAEGTLTVTGSDVSGNVAAGPAADQGGGGVYNDGGTLSVVRSTVDGNSATGAAGSGGGILNNLGTTTVEKSRVAGNTAPRAGGGVEAVGGTTTLTGTELADNAAGTAPGNGGALHLTGAGTIDVRNGSVTGNTAGAEGGGLWNSATGTMTVRGTTVAGNTAAGAAADQGGGGLYNDGGTLEVRGSEVTGNTATGAAGSGGGVLNNLGTLRVDRTELSGNTAPRAGGAIEANVGTTEVTRSQLLQNTTGAAPGNGGALHLTGAGDVTVAGSEVVGNTAANEGGGLWNSASGTLDVTDTVLRGNTAAGAAADSGGGALYNDGGTMTVTGATITDNDATGAAGSGGGILNNLGSLTVRSSTLEGNTAKRAGGGIETNVGTVGLTDVDLTANSTGAAPGNGGGLHVTGAAVVQWLRGTVTGNSATKEGGGLWNSATGTIVADQLSVSGNTAPTGPDVFNQPPGGTFVLNGAPVPPG
;
A
#
# COMPACT_ATOMS: atom_id res chain seq x y z
N MET A 1 -6.55 -0.77 51.53
CA MET A 1 -7.76 -0.41 50.74
C MET A 1 -7.35 -0.32 49.28
N THR A 2 -8.14 -1.00 48.43
CA THR A 2 -8.19 -0.94 46.96
C THR A 2 -6.93 -1.24 46.14
N THR A 3 -6.84 -2.51 45.76
CA THR A 3 -6.12 -3.08 44.61
C THR A 3 -6.76 -2.66 43.27
N PRO A 4 -5.99 -2.54 42.16
CA PRO A 4 -6.55 -2.36 40.83
C PRO A 4 -6.92 -3.71 40.20
N ARG A 5 -8.10 -3.74 39.58
CA ARG A 5 -8.69 -4.89 38.89
C ARG A 5 -7.93 -5.23 37.61
N THR A 6 -7.51 -6.48 37.50
CA THR A 6 -7.04 -7.10 36.25
C THR A 6 -8.22 -7.33 35.30
N ARG A 7 -8.16 -6.73 34.09
CA ARG A 7 -9.05 -7.07 32.99
C ARG A 7 -8.55 -8.37 32.35
N ARG A 8 -9.41 -9.39 32.34
CA ARG A 8 -9.18 -10.67 31.68
C ARG A 8 -9.15 -10.47 30.16
N VAL A 9 -7.99 -10.70 29.55
CA VAL A 9 -7.88 -11.00 28.12
C VAL A 9 -8.22 -12.48 27.95
N ARG A 10 -9.22 -12.80 27.12
CA ARG A 10 -9.57 -14.17 26.77
C ARG A 10 -8.64 -14.62 25.64
N THR A 11 -7.61 -15.38 26.00
CA THR A 11 -6.80 -16.15 25.07
C THR A 11 -7.62 -17.35 24.59
N ILE A 12 -7.87 -17.49 23.29
CA ILE A 12 -8.38 -18.73 22.70
C ILE A 12 -7.16 -19.48 22.19
N GLY A 13 -6.93 -20.66 22.77
CA GLY A 13 -5.78 -21.50 22.52
C GLY A 13 -5.80 -22.13 21.13
N GLY A 14 -4.60 -22.25 20.56
CA GLY A 14 -4.32 -23.01 19.35
C GLY A 14 -4.53 -24.51 19.56
N GLY A 15 -5.15 -25.14 18.57
CA GLY A 15 -5.19 -26.58 18.37
C GLY A 15 -4.39 -26.93 17.11
N ALA A 16 -3.58 -27.97 17.21
CA ALA A 16 -2.49 -28.33 16.32
C ALA A 16 -2.88 -28.68 14.87
N VAL A 17 -1.90 -28.43 14.01
CA VAL A 17 -1.82 -28.69 12.57
C VAL A 17 -1.77 -30.19 12.29
N GLY A 18 -2.73 -30.70 11.50
CA GLY A 18 -2.62 -31.96 10.78
C GLY A 18 -2.20 -31.68 9.34
N ALA A 19 -0.95 -32.00 9.01
CA ALA A 19 -0.44 -31.91 7.65
C ALA A 19 -1.13 -32.94 6.74
N LEU A 20 -1.73 -32.48 5.64
CA LEU A 20 -2.08 -33.33 4.50
C LEU A 20 -1.41 -32.77 3.25
N VAL A 21 -0.41 -33.50 2.77
CA VAL A 21 0.27 -33.29 1.49
C VAL A 21 -0.40 -34.17 0.45
N LEU A 22 -0.79 -33.58 -0.69
CA LEU A 22 -0.91 -34.09 -2.08
C LEU A 22 -2.06 -33.32 -2.78
N ALA A 23 -1.99 -32.87 -4.03
CA ALA A 23 -1.01 -33.01 -5.09
C ALA A 23 -1.17 -31.82 -6.06
N VAL A 24 -0.05 -31.40 -6.65
CA VAL A 24 0.03 -30.38 -7.70
C VAL A 24 -0.56 -30.95 -9.00
N VAL A 25 -1.55 -30.26 -9.57
CA VAL A 25 -1.91 -30.40 -10.99
C VAL A 25 -1.60 -29.05 -11.65
N PRO A 26 -0.75 -29.01 -12.69
CA PRO A 26 -0.43 -27.75 -13.35
C PRO A 26 -1.61 -27.36 -14.25
N LEU A 27 -2.26 -26.24 -13.96
CA LEU A 27 -3.15 -25.60 -14.92
C LEU A 27 -2.32 -24.64 -15.80
N SER A 28 -2.32 -24.95 -17.09
CA SER A 28 -1.73 -24.15 -18.16
C SER A 28 -2.31 -22.74 -18.20
N ILE A 29 -1.41 -21.76 -18.27
CA ILE A 29 -1.70 -20.34 -18.41
C ILE A 29 -2.18 -20.09 -19.85
N GLY A 30 -3.46 -19.82 -20.02
CA GLY A 30 -4.03 -19.26 -21.25
C GLY A 30 -4.23 -17.77 -21.07
N THR A 31 -3.43 -16.97 -21.76
CA THR A 31 -3.58 -15.52 -21.89
C THR A 31 -4.88 -15.20 -22.63
N ALA A 32 -5.71 -14.30 -22.07
CA ALA A 32 -6.86 -13.75 -22.78
C ALA A 32 -6.90 -12.22 -22.61
N GLU A 33 -6.15 -11.54 -23.49
CA GLU A 33 -6.57 -10.25 -24.02
C GLU A 33 -7.65 -10.48 -25.08
N ALA A 34 -8.78 -9.77 -24.96
CA ALA A 34 -9.72 -9.32 -26.00
C ALA A 34 -11.11 -9.15 -25.33
N ALA A 35 -12.00 -8.25 -25.70
CA ALA A 35 -11.99 -7.04 -26.49
C ALA A 35 -13.37 -6.41 -26.25
N VAL A 36 -13.43 -5.09 -26.19
CA VAL A 36 -14.69 -4.34 -26.29
C VAL A 36 -15.15 -4.40 -27.75
N ALA A 37 -16.29 -5.05 -28.02
CA ALA A 37 -17.29 -4.66 -29.01
C ALA A 37 -18.29 -5.80 -29.29
N GLY A 38 -19.56 -5.44 -29.43
CA GLY A 38 -20.54 -6.25 -30.15
C GLY A 38 -21.76 -6.66 -29.34
N ALA A 39 -22.75 -5.77 -29.31
CA ALA A 39 -24.12 -6.12 -28.96
C ALA A 39 -24.59 -7.35 -29.76
N LYS A 40 -24.91 -8.44 -29.08
CA LYS A 40 -25.85 -9.44 -29.58
C LYS A 40 -26.60 -10.07 -28.42
N ARG A 41 -27.86 -9.68 -28.29
CA ARG A 41 -28.86 -10.36 -27.46
C ARG A 41 -28.94 -11.82 -27.90
N THR A 42 -28.67 -12.75 -27.00
CA THR A 42 -29.03 -14.17 -27.20
C THR A 42 -30.23 -14.49 -26.33
N SER A 43 -31.39 -14.53 -26.97
CA SER A 43 -32.62 -15.13 -26.47
C SER A 43 -32.55 -16.65 -26.65
N ALA A 44 -32.62 -17.41 -25.57
CA ALA A 44 -33.12 -18.80 -25.51
C ALA A 44 -33.18 -19.17 -24.03
N ALA A 45 -34.36 -19.25 -23.40
CA ALA A 45 -35.28 -20.35 -23.63
C ALA A 45 -36.70 -19.87 -23.93
N ALA A 46 -37.04 -19.93 -25.21
CA ALA A 46 -38.41 -20.04 -25.69
C ALA A 46 -38.55 -21.43 -26.31
N THR A 47 -38.93 -22.43 -25.50
CA THR A 47 -39.55 -23.68 -25.97
C THR A 47 -40.29 -24.35 -24.81
N ALA A 48 -41.48 -23.81 -24.52
CA ALA A 48 -42.61 -24.55 -23.97
C ALA A 48 -43.89 -23.80 -24.39
N ALA A 49 -44.16 -23.82 -25.70
CA ALA A 49 -45.41 -23.32 -26.24
C ALA A 49 -46.46 -24.43 -26.17
N THR A 50 -47.29 -24.40 -25.13
CA THR A 50 -48.65 -24.93 -25.17
C THR A 50 -49.60 -23.84 -24.68
N ALA A 51 -50.20 -23.15 -25.66
CA ALA A 51 -51.47 -22.43 -25.62
C ALA A 51 -51.80 -21.64 -24.33
N ALA A 52 -51.27 -20.42 -24.22
CA ALA A 52 -51.97 -19.32 -23.58
C ALA A 52 -51.92 -18.12 -24.53
N THR A 53 -53.08 -17.65 -24.95
CA THR A 53 -53.27 -16.45 -25.79
C THR A 53 -52.53 -15.26 -25.19
N SER A 54 -51.45 -14.80 -25.83
CA SER A 54 -50.76 -13.56 -25.43
C SER A 54 -51.65 -12.37 -25.78
N ALA A 55 -52.50 -11.96 -24.85
CA ALA A 55 -53.16 -10.67 -24.93
C ALA A 55 -52.07 -9.58 -24.95
N ARG A 56 -52.17 -8.61 -25.87
CA ARG A 56 -51.28 -7.44 -25.86
C ARG A 56 -51.35 -6.78 -24.47
N PRO A 57 -50.22 -6.37 -23.85
CA PRO A 57 -50.24 -5.68 -22.56
C PRO A 57 -51.14 -4.45 -22.66
N ARG A 58 -52.19 -4.39 -21.83
CA ARG A 58 -53.22 -3.37 -21.95
C ARG A 58 -52.66 -2.07 -21.38
N VAL A 59 -52.81 -0.99 -22.13
CA VAL A 59 -52.27 0.33 -21.76
C VAL A 59 -53.36 1.16 -21.10
N THR A 60 -53.12 1.59 -19.86
CA THR A 60 -54.00 2.50 -19.12
C THR A 60 -53.28 3.83 -18.87
N HIS A 61 -53.88 4.92 -19.33
CA HIS A 61 -53.38 6.27 -19.11
C HIS A 61 -53.99 6.88 -17.83
N VAL A 62 -53.17 7.55 -17.01
CA VAL A 62 -53.60 8.14 -15.74
C VAL A 62 -53.04 9.56 -15.56
N SER A 63 -53.85 10.46 -15.02
CA SER A 63 -53.51 11.87 -14.75
C SER A 63 -53.71 12.27 -13.29
N THR A 64 -54.28 11.39 -12.45
CA THR A 64 -54.63 11.68 -11.06
C THR A 64 -54.31 10.47 -10.17
N GLU A 65 -54.08 10.70 -8.87
CA GLU A 65 -53.86 9.62 -7.90
C GLU A 65 -55.00 8.59 -7.91
N ARG A 66 -56.26 9.06 -7.97
CA ARG A 66 -57.43 8.17 -8.00
C ARG A 66 -57.40 7.25 -9.23
N GLN A 67 -56.97 7.77 -10.39
CA GLN A 67 -56.84 6.97 -11.61
C GLN A 67 -55.70 5.97 -11.49
N LEU A 68 -54.54 6.37 -10.96
CA LEU A 68 -53.39 5.50 -10.73
C LEU A 68 -53.75 4.32 -9.83
N ARG A 69 -54.34 4.58 -8.65
CA ARG A 69 -54.77 3.53 -7.71
C ARG A 69 -55.77 2.56 -8.34
N LYS A 70 -56.77 3.07 -9.07
CA LYS A 70 -57.75 2.23 -9.78
C LYS A 70 -57.13 1.41 -10.90
N ALA A 71 -56.15 1.96 -11.62
CA ALA A 71 -55.46 1.25 -12.69
C ALA A 71 -54.62 0.10 -12.12
N LEU A 72 -53.88 0.36 -11.05
CA LEU A 72 -53.07 -0.65 -10.37
C LEU A 72 -53.93 -1.77 -9.75
N ALA A 73 -55.01 -1.41 -9.04
CA ALA A 73 -55.91 -2.41 -8.48
C ALA A 73 -56.51 -3.33 -9.56
N ARG A 74 -56.74 -2.82 -10.78
CA ARG A 74 -57.17 -3.66 -11.90
C ARG A 74 -56.05 -4.55 -12.43
N ALA A 75 -54.82 -4.05 -12.50
CA ALA A 75 -53.66 -4.84 -12.92
C ALA A 75 -53.45 -6.03 -11.99
N ASN A 76 -53.48 -5.81 -10.68
CA ASN A 76 -53.32 -6.86 -9.66
C ASN A 76 -54.36 -7.99 -9.68
N HIS A 77 -55.48 -7.84 -10.40
CA HIS A 77 -56.53 -8.85 -10.50
C HIS A 77 -56.58 -9.53 -11.87
N ARG A 78 -55.55 -9.34 -12.71
CA ARG A 78 -55.55 -9.77 -14.10
C ARG A 78 -54.21 -10.39 -14.48
N ALA A 79 -54.25 -11.68 -14.74
CA ALA A 79 -53.07 -12.44 -15.16
C ALA A 79 -52.33 -11.79 -16.34
N GLY A 80 -51.03 -11.54 -16.13
CA GLY A 80 -50.08 -11.10 -17.15
C GLY A 80 -49.83 -9.59 -17.15
N ALA A 81 -48.69 -9.19 -17.74
CA ALA A 81 -48.18 -7.83 -17.63
C ALA A 81 -49.14 -6.74 -18.16
N ASP A 82 -49.59 -5.86 -17.27
CA ASP A 82 -50.34 -4.65 -17.62
C ASP A 82 -49.39 -3.44 -17.75
N ARG A 83 -49.82 -2.40 -18.50
CA ARG A 83 -49.04 -1.17 -18.67
C ARG A 83 -49.81 0.05 -18.17
N ILE A 84 -49.21 0.81 -17.26
CA ILE A 84 -49.74 2.09 -16.80
C ILE A 84 -48.83 3.21 -17.31
N VAL A 85 -49.43 4.24 -17.92
CA VAL A 85 -48.73 5.42 -18.44
C VAL A 85 -49.21 6.67 -17.70
N LEU A 86 -48.27 7.45 -17.18
CA LEU A 86 -48.58 8.76 -16.62
C LEU A 86 -48.70 9.80 -17.74
N ASP A 87 -49.79 10.55 -17.77
CA ASP A 87 -49.96 11.72 -18.64
C ASP A 87 -49.69 13.04 -17.90
N ARG A 88 -49.59 12.99 -16.57
CA ARG A 88 -49.29 14.14 -15.68
C ARG A 88 -48.55 13.66 -14.45
N SER A 89 -47.86 14.59 -13.79
CA SER A 89 -47.33 14.35 -12.43
C SER A 89 -48.47 14.17 -11.44
N ILE A 90 -48.32 13.19 -10.55
CA ILE A 90 -49.28 12.79 -9.53
C ILE A 90 -48.67 13.03 -8.15
N SER A 91 -49.43 13.65 -7.26
CA SER A 91 -49.08 13.74 -5.83
C SER A 91 -50.15 13.05 -5.01
N PHE A 92 -49.74 12.34 -3.96
CA PHE A 92 -50.68 11.67 -3.06
C PHE A 92 -51.40 12.69 -2.17
N ASP A 93 -52.69 12.47 -1.93
CA ASP A 93 -53.54 13.35 -1.14
C ASP A 93 -53.40 13.06 0.37
N GLY A 94 -52.71 13.95 1.08
CA GLY A 94 -52.49 13.84 2.53
C GLY A 94 -53.70 14.16 3.41
N THR A 95 -54.84 14.53 2.84
CA THR A 95 -56.06 14.87 3.61
C THR A 95 -57.03 13.70 3.77
N ARG A 96 -56.77 12.56 3.13
CA ARG A 96 -57.66 11.40 3.20
C ARG A 96 -57.45 10.61 4.49
N PRO A 97 -58.50 10.38 5.29
CA PRO A 97 -58.42 9.50 6.44
C PRO A 97 -58.42 8.06 5.93
N LEU A 98 -57.24 7.47 5.81
CA LEU A 98 -57.10 6.08 5.39
C LEU A 98 -56.30 5.36 6.47
N LYS A 99 -56.94 4.37 7.10
CA LYS A 99 -56.31 3.39 7.99
C LYS A 99 -55.04 2.86 7.30
N GLY A 100 -53.91 2.74 8.00
CA GLY A 100 -52.61 2.36 7.41
C GLY A 100 -52.64 1.10 6.53
N GLY A 101 -51.64 0.95 5.65
CA GLY A 101 -51.57 -0.02 4.55
C GLY A 101 -51.91 0.60 3.18
N ALA A 102 -52.05 -0.25 2.13
CA ALA A 102 -52.25 -0.07 0.65
C ALA A 102 -52.81 1.26 0.09
N TRP A 103 -53.47 2.03 0.95
CA TRP A 103 -54.27 3.21 0.68
C TRP A 103 -53.68 4.52 1.23
N ARG A 104 -52.65 4.48 2.11
CA ARG A 104 -51.90 5.67 2.57
C ARG A 104 -50.73 6.02 1.63
N GLY A 105 -50.22 5.03 0.90
CA GLY A 105 -49.02 5.02 0.06
C GLY A 105 -48.29 3.69 0.36
N ASP A 106 -47.70 3.02 -0.64
CA ASP A 106 -47.55 1.55 -0.76
C ASP A 106 -48.47 0.98 -1.86
N LEU A 107 -48.32 1.53 -3.06
CA LEU A 107 -48.97 0.95 -4.23
C LEU A 107 -48.47 -0.50 -4.43
N ASP A 108 -49.24 -1.46 -3.91
CA ASP A 108 -48.95 -2.89 -4.01
C ASP A 108 -49.00 -3.34 -5.47
N VAL A 109 -47.94 -4.01 -5.91
CA VAL A 109 -47.81 -4.65 -7.22
C VAL A 109 -47.80 -6.16 -6.99
N ARG A 110 -48.92 -6.80 -7.32
CA ARG A 110 -49.19 -8.23 -7.07
C ARG A 110 -49.24 -9.08 -8.33
N ASP A 111 -49.18 -8.45 -9.50
CA ASP A 111 -49.05 -9.07 -10.81
C ASP A 111 -48.12 -8.19 -11.66
N ASP A 112 -47.60 -8.74 -12.75
CA ASP A 112 -46.57 -8.10 -13.56
C ASP A 112 -47.04 -6.72 -14.06
N LEU A 113 -46.17 -5.72 -13.94
CA LEU A 113 -46.52 -4.34 -14.23
C LEU A 113 -45.39 -3.60 -14.94
N VAL A 114 -45.76 -2.85 -15.99
CA VAL A 114 -44.90 -1.82 -16.59
C VAL A 114 -45.47 -0.44 -16.28
N LEU A 115 -44.75 0.35 -15.48
CA LEU A 115 -45.10 1.72 -15.12
C LEU A 115 -44.23 2.72 -15.89
N ARG A 116 -44.84 3.48 -16.81
CA ARG A 116 -44.15 4.48 -17.64
C ARG A 116 -44.48 5.90 -17.19
N GLY A 117 -43.45 6.63 -16.80
CA GLY A 117 -43.58 8.00 -16.30
C GLY A 117 -43.62 9.08 -17.37
N GLN A 118 -43.01 8.89 -18.54
CA GLN A 118 -42.86 9.95 -19.57
C GLN A 118 -42.24 11.25 -19.02
N GLY A 119 -41.35 11.12 -18.02
CA GLY A 119 -40.74 12.23 -17.29
C GLY A 119 -41.58 12.79 -16.13
N HIS A 120 -42.82 12.32 -15.94
CA HIS A 120 -43.68 12.76 -14.85
C HIS A 120 -43.27 12.19 -13.49
N THR A 121 -43.74 12.87 -12.43
CA THR A 121 -43.41 12.56 -11.04
C THR A 121 -44.57 11.85 -10.34
N ILE A 122 -44.26 10.85 -9.51
CA ILE A 122 -45.11 10.42 -8.39
C ILE A 122 -44.48 10.94 -7.10
N ASN A 123 -45.21 11.78 -6.38
CA ASN A 123 -44.79 12.34 -5.10
C ASN A 123 -45.66 11.78 -3.96
N ALA A 124 -45.06 11.00 -3.07
CA ALA A 124 -45.73 10.41 -1.91
C ALA A 124 -45.89 11.38 -0.72
N ARG A 125 -45.27 12.57 -0.77
CA ARG A 125 -45.42 13.66 0.23
C ARG A 125 -45.13 13.25 1.69
N GLY A 126 -44.27 12.27 1.90
CA GLY A 126 -43.91 11.71 3.21
C GLY A 126 -45.05 10.92 3.87
N LEU A 127 -46.06 10.50 3.10
CA LEU A 127 -47.21 9.78 3.66
C LEU A 127 -46.88 8.31 3.94
N ASP A 128 -46.15 7.69 3.02
CA ASP A 128 -45.68 6.32 3.09
C ASP A 128 -44.67 6.08 1.93
N ARG A 129 -44.27 4.84 1.66
CA ARG A 129 -43.55 4.45 0.43
C ARG A 129 -44.38 4.69 -0.84
N VAL A 130 -43.73 4.63 -2.01
CA VAL A 130 -44.45 4.79 -3.28
C VAL A 130 -45.02 3.47 -3.77
N LEU A 131 -44.18 2.43 -3.90
CA LEU A 131 -44.51 1.13 -4.49
C LEU A 131 -44.02 -0.01 -3.59
N ASP A 132 -44.74 -1.11 -3.62
CA ASP A 132 -44.38 -2.34 -2.92
C ASP A 132 -44.60 -3.54 -3.85
N VAL A 133 -43.58 -4.37 -4.08
CA VAL A 133 -43.62 -5.47 -5.07
C VAL A 133 -43.56 -6.82 -4.35
N ASP A 134 -44.59 -7.63 -4.58
CA ASP A 134 -44.71 -8.98 -4.01
C ASP A 134 -43.67 -9.95 -4.59
N SER A 135 -43.40 -11.03 -3.87
CA SER A 135 -42.51 -12.08 -4.34
C SER A 135 -43.06 -12.77 -5.59
N GLY A 136 -42.18 -13.10 -6.54
CA GLY A 136 -42.55 -13.71 -7.81
C GLY A 136 -43.17 -12.76 -8.85
N VAL A 137 -43.29 -11.46 -8.54
CA VAL A 137 -43.88 -10.44 -9.42
C VAL A 137 -42.80 -9.59 -10.08
N ALA A 138 -42.99 -9.20 -11.33
CA ALA A 138 -42.10 -8.28 -12.05
C ALA A 138 -42.67 -6.85 -12.16
N LEU A 139 -41.89 -5.87 -11.72
CA LEU A 139 -42.17 -4.44 -11.91
C LEU A 139 -41.09 -3.80 -12.80
N GLU A 140 -41.49 -3.24 -13.94
CA GLU A 140 -40.65 -2.39 -14.79
C GLU A 140 -41.07 -0.92 -14.63
N ILE A 141 -40.15 -0.08 -14.17
CA ILE A 141 -40.31 1.36 -14.04
C ILE A 141 -39.49 2.05 -15.13
N VAL A 142 -40.13 2.88 -15.96
CA VAL A 142 -39.46 3.54 -17.09
C VAL A 142 -39.75 5.04 -17.13
N GLY A 143 -38.70 5.86 -17.13
CA GLY A 143 -38.83 7.30 -17.36
C GLY A 143 -39.67 8.02 -16.31
N ILE A 144 -39.60 7.64 -15.02
CA ILE A 144 -40.41 8.23 -13.96
C ILE A 144 -39.54 8.98 -12.94
N ARG A 145 -40.14 9.94 -12.23
CA ARG A 145 -39.55 10.48 -10.99
C ARG A 145 -40.34 10.00 -9.77
N LEU A 146 -39.70 9.32 -8.82
CA LEU A 146 -40.30 8.94 -7.54
C LEU A 146 -39.67 9.77 -6.40
N THR A 147 -40.51 10.42 -5.60
CA THR A 147 -40.04 11.31 -4.54
C THR A 147 -40.97 11.36 -3.33
N GLY A 148 -40.42 11.76 -2.18
CA GLY A 148 -41.17 11.94 -0.95
C GLY A 148 -41.72 10.64 -0.38
N GLY A 149 -41.16 9.48 -0.73
CA GLY A 149 -41.47 8.23 -0.06
C GLY A 149 -40.91 8.24 1.36
N SER A 150 -41.73 7.87 2.34
CA SER A 150 -41.34 7.81 3.77
C SER A 150 -42.26 6.83 4.51
N PRO A 151 -41.97 5.52 4.48
CA PRO A 151 -42.80 4.52 5.11
C PRO A 151 -42.60 4.55 6.63
N ALA A 152 -43.38 3.74 7.35
CA ALA A 152 -43.30 3.65 8.80
C ALA A 152 -41.87 3.34 9.29
N ALA A 153 -41.50 3.86 10.46
CA ALA A 153 -40.14 3.95 11.02
C ALA A 153 -39.44 2.61 11.36
N THR A 154 -39.93 1.48 10.86
CA THR A 154 -39.29 0.16 11.01
C THR A 154 -39.24 -0.60 9.69
N THR A 155 -39.50 0.07 8.57
CA THR A 155 -39.67 -0.56 7.25
C THR A 155 -38.67 0.01 6.25
N SER A 156 -38.27 -0.82 5.29
CA SER A 156 -37.22 -0.52 4.30
C SER A 156 -37.79 -0.22 2.92
N GLY A 157 -37.10 0.57 2.11
CA GLY A 157 -37.54 0.94 0.77
C GLY A 157 -38.37 2.21 0.79
N GLY A 158 -37.71 3.37 0.86
CA GLY A 158 -38.40 4.64 0.96
C GLY A 158 -39.27 4.92 -0.26
N ALA A 159 -38.76 4.72 -1.49
CA ALA A 159 -39.59 4.77 -2.69
C ALA A 159 -40.21 3.41 -3.02
N VAL A 160 -39.39 2.35 -3.04
CA VAL A 160 -39.80 1.02 -3.50
C VAL A 160 -39.24 -0.05 -2.55
N ARG A 161 -40.09 -1.00 -2.15
CA ARG A 161 -39.63 -2.29 -1.62
C ARG A 161 -39.98 -3.38 -2.63
N SER A 162 -39.06 -4.31 -2.87
CA SER A 162 -39.26 -5.41 -3.80
C SER A 162 -38.79 -6.73 -3.21
N ALA A 163 -39.69 -7.71 -3.14
CA ALA A 163 -39.35 -9.13 -2.94
C ALA A 163 -39.39 -9.94 -4.26
N GLY A 164 -39.72 -9.29 -5.37
CA GLY A 164 -39.81 -9.86 -6.72
C GLY A 164 -38.70 -9.36 -7.65
N THR A 165 -39.01 -9.21 -8.95
CA THR A 165 -38.10 -8.62 -9.94
C THR A 165 -38.42 -7.13 -10.12
N LEU A 166 -37.45 -6.26 -9.91
CA LEU A 166 -37.58 -4.81 -10.10
C LEU A 166 -36.58 -4.33 -11.16
N VAL A 167 -37.09 -3.73 -12.24
CA VAL A 167 -36.29 -3.07 -13.27
C VAL A 167 -36.59 -1.58 -13.27
N VAL A 168 -35.57 -0.74 -13.11
CA VAL A 168 -35.67 0.71 -13.10
C VAL A 168 -34.84 1.28 -14.24
N THR A 169 -35.49 1.88 -15.23
CA THR A 169 -34.82 2.41 -16.44
C THR A 169 -35.11 3.90 -16.61
N ASP A 170 -34.06 4.68 -16.93
CA ASP A 170 -34.13 6.12 -17.24
C ASP A 170 -34.94 6.95 -16.23
N SER A 171 -34.86 6.57 -14.95
CA SER A 171 -35.73 7.10 -13.89
C SER A 171 -34.94 7.85 -12.81
N VAL A 172 -35.63 8.68 -12.04
CA VAL A 172 -35.05 9.43 -10.91
C VAL A 172 -35.76 9.08 -9.62
N LEU A 173 -35.05 8.50 -8.67
CA LEU A 173 -35.54 8.27 -7.30
C LEU A 173 -34.81 9.25 -6.39
N ARG A 174 -35.52 10.25 -5.86
CA ARG A 174 -34.89 11.34 -5.10
C ARG A 174 -35.67 11.75 -3.87
N ALA A 175 -34.95 12.10 -2.81
CA ALA A 175 -35.53 12.63 -1.57
C ALA A 175 -36.61 11.68 -1.03
N ASN A 176 -36.26 10.39 -1.01
CA ASN A 176 -37.01 9.36 -0.33
C ASN A 176 -36.24 8.95 0.92
N GLU A 177 -36.98 8.51 1.93
CA GLU A 177 -36.45 8.26 3.24
C GLU A 177 -36.96 6.92 3.78
N ALA A 178 -36.11 6.17 4.47
CA ALA A 178 -36.49 5.03 5.30
C ALA A 178 -36.00 5.30 6.73
N THR A 179 -36.94 5.56 7.66
CA THR A 179 -36.61 6.02 9.02
C THR A 179 -36.63 4.91 10.06
N GLY A 180 -36.00 5.20 11.21
CA GLY A 180 -35.98 4.39 12.42
C GLY A 180 -35.12 3.13 12.34
N THR A 181 -35.06 2.36 13.43
CA THR A 181 -33.95 1.42 13.68
C THR A 181 -33.79 0.30 12.65
N GLY A 182 -34.86 -0.03 11.91
CA GLY A 182 -34.82 -0.99 10.80
C GLY A 182 -34.76 -0.37 9.40
N GLY A 183 -34.96 0.95 9.28
CA GLY A 183 -35.17 1.64 8.01
C GLY A 183 -33.94 1.62 7.11
N SER A 184 -34.02 0.89 6.00
CA SER A 184 -32.91 0.69 5.05
C SER A 184 -33.36 0.99 3.63
N GLY A 185 -32.44 1.26 2.70
CA GLY A 185 -32.80 1.44 1.30
C GLY A 185 -33.66 2.68 1.10
N GLY A 186 -33.09 3.87 1.33
CA GLY A 186 -33.82 5.13 1.30
C GLY A 186 -34.58 5.35 -0.02
N ALA A 187 -34.05 4.84 -1.13
CA ALA A 187 -34.78 4.71 -2.38
C ALA A 187 -35.40 3.32 -2.55
N ILE A 188 -34.58 2.27 -2.52
CA ILE A 188 -34.98 0.90 -2.86
C ILE A 188 -34.52 -0.08 -1.80
N ALA A 189 -35.40 -0.98 -1.37
CA ALA A 189 -35.01 -2.21 -0.67
C ALA A 189 -35.31 -3.43 -1.56
N ASN A 190 -34.27 -4.21 -1.88
CA ASN A 190 -34.38 -5.48 -2.59
C ASN A 190 -34.26 -6.63 -1.58
N GLU A 191 -35.35 -7.31 -1.29
CA GLU A 191 -35.48 -8.32 -0.23
C GLU A 191 -35.51 -9.73 -0.83
N GLY A 192 -34.34 -10.24 -1.22
CA GLY A 192 -34.17 -11.57 -1.84
C GLY A 192 -34.57 -11.65 -3.31
N GLY A 193 -35.00 -10.54 -3.90
CA GLY A 193 -35.41 -10.42 -5.30
C GLY A 193 -34.26 -10.11 -6.26
N SER A 194 -34.62 -9.80 -7.51
CA SER A 194 -33.69 -9.29 -8.52
C SER A 194 -33.92 -7.81 -8.78
N LEU A 195 -32.88 -7.00 -8.69
CA LEU A 195 -32.93 -5.57 -8.97
C LEU A 195 -32.01 -5.21 -10.14
N THR A 196 -32.52 -4.54 -11.17
CA THR A 196 -31.72 -3.91 -12.22
C THR A 196 -32.04 -2.42 -12.30
N VAL A 197 -31.02 -1.57 -12.18
CA VAL A 197 -31.11 -0.11 -12.30
C VAL A 197 -30.26 0.34 -13.49
N THR A 198 -30.86 0.89 -14.53
CA THR A 198 -30.19 1.27 -15.78
C THR A 198 -30.47 2.73 -16.14
N GLY A 199 -29.45 3.50 -16.54
CA GLY A 199 -29.63 4.88 -17.03
C GLY A 199 -30.26 5.83 -15.99
N SER A 200 -30.22 5.46 -14.71
CA SER A 200 -31.09 6.06 -13.69
C SER A 200 -30.30 6.85 -12.63
N ARG A 201 -31.00 7.67 -11.86
CA ARG A 201 -30.42 8.55 -10.84
C ARG A 201 -31.09 8.34 -9.49
N LEU A 202 -30.36 7.81 -8.51
CA LEU A 202 -30.77 7.67 -7.13
C LEU A 202 -30.05 8.75 -6.31
N VAL A 203 -30.76 9.84 -5.99
CA VAL A 203 -30.14 11.07 -5.50
C VAL A 203 -30.74 11.55 -4.20
N ALA A 204 -29.91 11.90 -3.22
CA ALA A 204 -30.35 12.54 -1.97
C ALA A 204 -31.45 11.74 -1.25
N ASN A 205 -31.32 10.42 -1.24
CA ASN A 205 -32.14 9.54 -0.43
C ASN A 205 -31.45 9.27 0.91
N THR A 206 -32.25 9.02 1.94
CA THR A 206 -31.76 8.82 3.29
C THR A 206 -32.31 7.53 3.86
N ALA A 207 -31.46 6.76 4.54
CA ALA A 207 -31.91 5.65 5.37
C ALA A 207 -31.38 5.87 6.80
N THR A 208 -32.06 5.38 7.84
CA THR A 208 -31.45 5.40 9.17
C THR A 208 -30.36 4.33 9.27
N ARG A 209 -30.69 3.08 8.91
CA ARG A 209 -29.86 1.90 9.19
C ARG A 209 -28.76 1.66 8.16
N ALA A 210 -29.13 1.49 6.89
CA ALA A 210 -28.23 1.04 5.86
C ALA A 210 -28.72 1.38 4.44
N GLY A 211 -27.79 1.52 3.50
CA GLY A 211 -28.14 1.67 2.08
C GLY A 211 -28.90 2.96 1.83
N GLY A 212 -28.24 4.11 1.94
CA GLY A 212 -28.92 5.41 1.83
C GLY A 212 -29.75 5.56 0.55
N ALA A 213 -29.32 4.92 -0.54
CA ALA A 213 -30.15 4.67 -1.72
C ALA A 213 -30.68 3.23 -1.76
N ILE A 214 -29.81 2.22 -1.78
CA ILE A 214 -30.19 0.82 -2.02
C ILE A 214 -29.77 -0.06 -0.84
N GLU A 215 -30.73 -0.80 -0.29
CA GLU A 215 -30.45 -1.99 0.51
C GLU A 215 -30.65 -3.22 -0.37
N ALA A 216 -29.63 -4.06 -0.50
CA ALA A 216 -29.69 -5.35 -1.18
C ALA A 216 -29.56 -6.46 -0.13
N VAL A 217 -30.61 -7.27 0.05
CA VAL A 217 -30.65 -8.36 1.02
C VAL A 217 -30.72 -9.68 0.26
N GLY A 218 -29.59 -10.34 0.05
CA GLY A 218 -29.51 -11.49 -0.85
C GLY A 218 -29.90 -11.16 -2.30
N GLY A 219 -30.07 -12.21 -3.12
CA GLY A 219 -30.45 -12.08 -4.53
C GLY A 219 -29.40 -11.35 -5.39
N ASP A 220 -29.83 -10.90 -6.58
CA ASP A 220 -28.96 -10.23 -7.55
C ASP A 220 -29.35 -8.76 -7.72
N THR A 221 -28.39 -7.86 -7.59
CA THR A 221 -28.58 -6.42 -7.80
C THR A 221 -27.58 -5.91 -8.84
N THR A 222 -28.05 -5.34 -9.93
CA THR A 222 -27.22 -4.69 -10.95
C THR A 222 -27.54 -3.20 -11.04
N VAL A 223 -26.53 -2.36 -10.91
CA VAL A 223 -26.58 -0.92 -11.16
C VAL A 223 -25.70 -0.62 -12.36
N GLN A 224 -26.31 -0.22 -13.47
CA GLN A 224 -25.62 -0.04 -14.74
C GLN A 224 -25.84 1.37 -15.31
N SER A 225 -24.78 2.03 -15.77
CA SER A 225 -24.87 3.35 -16.41
C SER A 225 -25.71 4.35 -15.61
N SER A 226 -25.59 4.30 -14.29
CA SER A 226 -26.47 4.99 -13.35
C SER A 226 -25.68 5.82 -12.35
N GLN A 227 -26.37 6.69 -11.62
CA GLN A 227 -25.76 7.58 -10.61
C GLN A 227 -26.41 7.38 -9.25
N LEU A 228 -25.61 7.02 -8.25
CA LEU A 228 -25.99 7.01 -6.84
C LEU A 228 -25.27 8.18 -6.16
N ARG A 229 -26.00 9.27 -5.91
CA ARG A 229 -25.38 10.52 -5.43
C ARG A 229 -26.01 11.15 -4.21
N ARG A 230 -25.18 11.67 -3.31
CA ARG A 230 -25.62 12.45 -2.13
C ARG A 230 -26.59 11.69 -1.23
N ASN A 231 -26.57 10.36 -1.27
CA ASN A 231 -27.37 9.54 -0.39
C ASN A 231 -26.68 9.40 0.96
N ARG A 232 -27.46 9.21 2.02
CA ARG A 232 -26.94 9.27 3.39
C ARG A 232 -27.56 8.22 4.29
N THR A 233 -26.80 7.79 5.29
CA THR A 233 -27.33 7.06 6.45
C THR A 233 -27.46 7.94 7.70
N GLY A 234 -28.17 7.46 8.73
CA GLY A 234 -28.31 8.12 10.04
C GLY A 234 -27.52 7.40 11.13
N GLU A 235 -27.59 7.91 12.37
CA GLU A 235 -26.86 7.35 13.52
C GLU A 235 -27.34 5.93 13.87
N GLU A 236 -26.46 4.96 13.64
CA GLU A 236 -26.54 3.52 13.93
C GLU A 236 -27.42 2.60 13.04
N PRO A 237 -26.86 1.44 12.61
CA PRO A 237 -25.45 1.17 12.39
C PRO A 237 -24.86 2.12 11.34
N GLY A 238 -25.68 2.60 10.39
CA GLY A 238 -25.32 3.73 9.52
C GLY A 238 -24.38 3.37 8.37
N ASN A 239 -24.55 2.21 7.74
CA ASN A 239 -23.59 1.65 6.76
C ASN A 239 -24.02 1.83 5.29
N GLY A 240 -23.06 1.96 4.36
CA GLY A 240 -23.37 1.96 2.93
C GLY A 240 -24.14 3.20 2.51
N GLY A 241 -23.48 4.36 2.48
CA GLY A 241 -24.15 5.65 2.24
C GLY A 241 -24.93 5.69 0.93
N ALA A 242 -24.47 4.96 -0.10
CA ALA A 242 -25.23 4.72 -1.32
C ALA A 242 -25.88 3.33 -1.34
N LEU A 243 -25.09 2.26 -1.27
CA LEU A 243 -25.55 0.88 -1.39
C LEU A 243 -24.96 0.01 -0.29
N HIS A 244 -25.81 -0.84 0.29
CA HIS A 244 -25.42 -1.82 1.29
C HIS A 244 -25.89 -3.22 0.89
N LEU A 245 -24.97 -4.19 0.86
CA LEU A 245 -25.23 -5.60 0.55
C LEU A 245 -25.19 -6.45 1.81
N THR A 246 -26.35 -6.97 2.20
CA THR A 246 -26.55 -7.87 3.34
C THR A 246 -26.64 -9.33 2.90
N GLY A 247 -25.85 -10.21 3.52
CA GLY A 247 -25.89 -11.66 3.32
C GLY A 247 -25.29 -12.13 1.99
N ALA A 248 -25.62 -13.36 1.59
CA ALA A 248 -25.01 -14.09 0.46
C ALA A 248 -25.41 -13.60 -0.95
N GLY A 249 -25.78 -12.34 -1.12
CA GLY A 249 -26.21 -11.78 -2.41
C GLY A 249 -25.05 -11.38 -3.33
N THR A 250 -25.39 -11.06 -4.59
CA THR A 250 -24.45 -10.49 -5.56
C THR A 250 -24.86 -9.07 -5.95
N VAL A 251 -23.87 -8.18 -5.99
CA VAL A 251 -24.05 -6.81 -6.49
C VAL A 251 -23.03 -6.52 -7.59
N ALA A 252 -23.51 -6.01 -8.71
CA ALA A 252 -22.69 -5.51 -9.80
C ALA A 252 -22.96 -4.02 -10.04
N VAL A 253 -21.93 -3.19 -9.88
CA VAL A 253 -21.94 -1.75 -10.23
C VAL A 253 -21.11 -1.58 -11.49
N VAL A 254 -21.75 -1.24 -12.60
CA VAL A 254 -21.15 -1.27 -13.95
C VAL A 254 -21.31 0.08 -14.63
N ASN A 255 -20.22 0.65 -15.12
CA ASN A 255 -20.19 1.93 -15.85
C ASN A 255 -20.99 3.05 -15.14
N SER A 256 -20.92 3.10 -13.82
CA SER A 256 -21.78 3.92 -12.98
C SER A 256 -20.98 4.88 -12.11
N THR A 257 -21.65 5.87 -11.53
CA THR A 257 -21.07 6.84 -10.59
C THR A 257 -21.68 6.68 -9.22
N VAL A 258 -20.86 6.46 -8.20
CA VAL A 258 -21.22 6.44 -6.77
C VAL A 258 -20.51 7.60 -6.11
N ALA A 259 -21.19 8.74 -5.92
CA ALA A 259 -20.51 9.96 -5.51
C ALA A 259 -21.20 10.81 -4.45
N ASP A 260 -20.39 11.48 -3.63
CA ASP A 260 -20.84 12.40 -2.57
C ASP A 260 -21.77 11.75 -1.54
N ASN A 261 -21.73 10.43 -1.37
CA ASN A 261 -22.56 9.73 -0.40
C ASN A 261 -21.90 9.75 0.99
N ALA A 262 -22.70 9.66 2.05
CA ALA A 262 -22.18 9.69 3.41
C ALA A 262 -22.77 8.58 4.27
N ALA A 263 -21.89 7.81 4.91
CA ALA A 263 -22.22 6.85 5.95
C ALA A 263 -21.77 7.40 7.30
N THR A 264 -22.60 7.28 8.34
CA THR A 264 -22.19 7.67 9.70
C THR A 264 -21.23 6.66 10.34
N ALA A 265 -21.14 5.44 9.79
CA ALA A 265 -20.17 4.42 10.20
C ALA A 265 -19.24 4.02 9.03
N GLU A 266 -19.57 2.95 8.32
CA GLU A 266 -18.71 2.29 7.32
C GLU A 266 -19.24 2.40 5.89
N GLY A 267 -18.35 2.33 4.91
CA GLY A 267 -18.73 2.21 3.51
C GLY A 267 -19.48 3.44 3.01
N GLY A 268 -18.80 4.60 2.95
CA GLY A 268 -19.44 5.87 2.60
C GLY A 268 -20.20 5.82 1.27
N GLY A 269 -19.65 5.09 0.29
CA GLY A 269 -20.34 4.74 -0.95
C GLY A 269 -21.00 3.36 -0.87
N LEU A 270 -20.17 2.32 -0.81
CA LEU A 270 -20.58 0.91 -0.96
C LEU A 270 -20.17 0.09 0.26
N TRP A 271 -21.01 -0.86 0.65
CA TRP A 271 -20.73 -1.79 1.75
C TRP A 271 -21.07 -3.23 1.34
N ASN A 272 -20.17 -4.18 1.62
CA ASN A 272 -20.30 -5.60 1.30
C ASN A 272 -20.15 -6.48 2.54
N SER A 273 -21.09 -7.41 2.76
CA SER A 273 -21.07 -8.36 3.89
C SER A 273 -20.14 -9.55 3.70
N ALA A 274 -19.95 -10.33 4.77
CA ALA A 274 -19.07 -11.50 4.83
C ALA A 274 -19.39 -12.60 3.82
N GLU A 275 -20.65 -12.74 3.45
CA GLU A 275 -21.10 -13.74 2.47
C GLU A 275 -21.34 -13.10 1.09
N GLY A 276 -21.21 -11.77 0.99
CA GLY A 276 -21.56 -11.01 -0.19
C GLY A 276 -20.46 -10.99 -1.25
N THR A 277 -20.89 -10.92 -2.51
CA THR A 277 -20.01 -10.67 -3.66
C THR A 277 -20.33 -9.33 -4.30
N LEU A 278 -19.39 -8.38 -4.21
CA LEU A 278 -19.52 -7.03 -4.79
C LEU A 278 -18.51 -6.85 -5.92
N THR A 279 -19.01 -6.54 -7.12
CA THR A 279 -18.18 -6.20 -8.28
C THR A 279 -18.43 -4.76 -8.71
N VAL A 280 -17.36 -3.99 -8.91
CA VAL A 280 -17.35 -2.62 -9.42
C VAL A 280 -16.53 -2.60 -10.70
N THR A 281 -17.16 -2.32 -11.84
CA THR A 281 -16.51 -2.38 -13.17
C THR A 281 -16.74 -1.10 -13.95
N GLY A 282 -15.69 -0.53 -14.54
CA GLY A 282 -15.81 0.66 -15.40
C GLY A 282 -16.41 1.88 -14.69
N SER A 283 -16.38 1.90 -13.35
CA SER A 283 -17.19 2.82 -12.54
C SER A 283 -16.34 3.81 -11.77
N ASP A 284 -16.98 4.89 -11.32
CA ASP A 284 -16.37 5.96 -10.54
C ASP A 284 -16.99 5.99 -9.14
N VAL A 285 -16.17 5.80 -8.11
CA VAL A 285 -16.54 5.85 -6.69
C VAL A 285 -15.80 7.04 -6.08
N SER A 286 -16.47 8.19 -5.97
CA SER A 286 -15.78 9.46 -5.68
C SER A 286 -16.39 10.33 -4.59
N GLY A 287 -15.56 10.97 -3.75
CA GLY A 287 -16.06 11.98 -2.80
C GLY A 287 -16.99 11.43 -1.72
N ASN A 288 -16.96 10.12 -1.46
CA ASN A 288 -17.81 9.50 -0.45
C ASN A 288 -17.14 9.56 0.94
N VAL A 289 -17.97 9.60 1.99
CA VAL A 289 -17.51 9.83 3.36
C VAL A 289 -18.02 8.73 4.29
N ALA A 290 -17.11 8.13 5.06
CA ALA A 290 -17.41 7.24 6.18
C ALA A 290 -16.98 7.90 7.50
N ALA A 291 -17.91 8.13 8.42
CA ALA A 291 -17.67 8.89 9.65
C ALA A 291 -17.49 8.03 10.91
N GLY A 292 -17.37 6.71 10.75
CA GLY A 292 -17.27 5.77 11.87
C GLY A 292 -16.04 5.99 12.76
N PRO A 293 -16.20 6.07 14.08
CA PRO A 293 -15.12 6.48 14.98
C PRO A 293 -14.00 5.45 15.16
N ALA A 294 -14.26 4.16 14.94
CA ALA A 294 -13.30 3.10 15.24
C ALA A 294 -12.35 2.79 14.06
N ALA A 295 -11.32 1.99 14.36
CA ALA A 295 -10.26 1.65 13.42
C ALA A 295 -10.73 0.85 12.21
N ASP A 296 -11.66 -0.06 12.45
CA ASP A 296 -12.34 -0.87 11.46
C ASP A 296 -13.54 -0.14 10.83
N GLN A 297 -13.87 1.08 11.24
CA GLN A 297 -15.07 1.78 10.78
C GLN A 297 -14.77 2.83 9.71
N GLY A 298 -14.26 2.38 8.56
CA GLY A 298 -13.79 3.24 7.48
C GLY A 298 -14.30 2.83 6.10
N GLY A 299 -13.44 2.88 5.08
CA GLY A 299 -13.83 2.56 3.70
C GLY A 299 -14.69 3.67 3.10
N GLY A 300 -14.18 4.91 3.09
CA GLY A 300 -14.94 6.08 2.63
C GLY A 300 -15.62 5.86 1.28
N GLY A 301 -14.93 5.20 0.35
CA GLY A 301 -15.51 4.71 -0.90
C GLY A 301 -16.22 3.37 -0.71
N VAL A 302 -15.47 2.32 -0.35
CA VAL A 302 -15.93 0.93 -0.28
C VAL A 302 -15.49 0.25 1.01
N TYR A 303 -16.41 -0.43 1.67
CA TYR A 303 -16.13 -1.30 2.81
C TYR A 303 -16.47 -2.76 2.48
N ASN A 304 -15.52 -3.67 2.70
CA ASN A 304 -15.68 -5.10 2.48
C ASN A 304 -15.48 -5.87 3.79
N ASP A 305 -16.56 -6.40 4.35
CA ASP A 305 -16.59 -7.06 5.66
C ASP A 305 -16.51 -8.57 5.53
N GLY A 306 -15.35 -9.14 5.20
CA GLY A 306 -15.16 -10.58 5.07
C GLY A 306 -15.58 -11.15 3.71
N GLY A 307 -16.31 -10.38 2.91
CA GLY A 307 -16.83 -10.79 1.61
C GLY A 307 -15.81 -10.79 0.49
N THR A 308 -16.30 -10.96 -0.74
CA THR A 308 -15.51 -10.86 -1.97
C THR A 308 -15.77 -9.54 -2.68
N LEU A 309 -14.74 -8.72 -2.82
CA LEU A 309 -14.75 -7.45 -3.55
C LEU A 309 -13.87 -7.53 -4.81
N SER A 310 -14.43 -7.15 -5.96
CA SER A 310 -13.68 -6.98 -7.21
C SER A 310 -13.88 -5.56 -7.75
N VAL A 311 -12.79 -4.81 -7.95
CA VAL A 311 -12.78 -3.46 -8.53
C VAL A 311 -11.94 -3.50 -9.80
N VAL A 312 -12.58 -3.32 -10.96
CA VAL A 312 -11.95 -3.53 -12.27
C VAL A 312 -12.14 -2.33 -13.17
N ARG A 313 -11.07 -1.81 -13.77
CA ARG A 313 -11.11 -0.66 -14.69
C ARG A 313 -11.91 0.52 -14.13
N SER A 314 -11.77 0.75 -12.83
CA SER A 314 -12.60 1.71 -12.10
C SER A 314 -11.73 2.74 -11.39
N THR A 315 -12.37 3.81 -10.93
CA THR A 315 -11.74 4.88 -10.17
C THR A 315 -12.34 4.92 -8.76
N VAL A 316 -11.49 4.98 -7.74
CA VAL A 316 -11.86 5.22 -6.33
C VAL A 316 -11.12 6.48 -5.90
N ASP A 317 -11.77 7.64 -5.99
CA ASP A 317 -11.09 8.94 -5.93
C ASP A 317 -11.68 9.91 -4.89
N GLY A 318 -10.81 10.59 -4.12
CA GLY A 318 -11.25 11.66 -3.23
C GLY A 318 -12.21 11.21 -2.12
N ASN A 319 -12.20 9.93 -1.74
CA ASN A 319 -13.04 9.42 -0.66
C ASN A 319 -12.35 9.58 0.69
N SER A 320 -13.14 9.74 1.76
CA SER A 320 -12.59 10.02 3.08
C SER A 320 -13.21 9.13 4.16
N ALA A 321 -12.36 8.53 4.98
CA ALA A 321 -12.71 8.17 6.34
C ALA A 321 -12.51 9.42 7.21
N THR A 322 -13.50 9.84 7.99
CA THR A 322 -13.44 11.08 8.79
C THR A 322 -13.60 10.85 10.28
N GLY A 323 -14.01 9.64 10.70
CA GLY A 323 -14.10 9.32 12.12
C GLY A 323 -12.71 9.24 12.77
N ALA A 324 -12.64 9.45 14.08
CA ALA A 324 -11.40 9.75 14.79
C ALA A 324 -10.26 8.74 14.57
N ALA A 325 -10.58 7.44 14.44
CA ALA A 325 -9.61 6.39 14.12
C ALA A 325 -9.85 5.73 12.76
N GLY A 326 -10.68 6.31 11.89
CA GLY A 326 -11.08 5.71 10.61
C GLY A 326 -9.90 5.43 9.67
N SER A 327 -10.03 4.37 8.88
CA SER A 327 -9.02 3.89 7.93
C SER A 327 -9.60 3.60 6.54
N GLY A 328 -8.73 3.38 5.56
CA GLY A 328 -9.18 2.99 4.22
C GLY A 328 -10.01 4.09 3.61
N GLY A 329 -9.42 5.26 3.37
CA GLY A 329 -10.15 6.41 2.83
C GLY A 329 -10.90 6.03 1.54
N GLY A 330 -10.23 5.26 0.67
CA GLY A 330 -10.82 4.66 -0.52
C GLY A 330 -11.52 3.33 -0.20
N ILE A 331 -10.73 2.31 0.15
CA ILE A 331 -11.20 0.94 0.37
C ILE A 331 -10.76 0.44 1.75
N LEU A 332 -11.65 -0.21 2.48
CA LEU A 332 -11.29 -1.00 3.65
C LEU A 332 -11.72 -2.45 3.45
N ASN A 333 -10.75 -3.37 3.49
CA ASN A 333 -10.96 -4.81 3.44
C ASN A 333 -10.76 -5.41 4.83
N ASN A 334 -11.84 -5.78 5.51
CA ASN A 334 -11.82 -6.41 6.82
C ASN A 334 -11.95 -7.93 6.65
N LEU A 335 -10.86 -8.69 6.81
CA LEU A 335 -10.80 -10.16 6.72
C LEU A 335 -11.24 -10.80 5.39
N GLY A 336 -11.68 -10.01 4.41
CA GLY A 336 -12.22 -10.49 3.14
C GLY A 336 -11.18 -10.71 2.06
N THR A 337 -11.68 -10.99 0.86
CA THR A 337 -10.89 -11.10 -0.38
C THR A 337 -11.17 -9.90 -1.26
N THR A 338 -10.16 -9.06 -1.49
CA THR A 338 -10.25 -7.88 -2.36
C THR A 338 -9.32 -8.00 -3.55
N THR A 339 -9.85 -7.79 -4.76
CA THR A 339 -9.06 -7.67 -6.00
C THR A 339 -9.30 -6.32 -6.64
N VAL A 340 -8.24 -5.58 -6.92
CA VAL A 340 -8.27 -4.31 -7.66
C VAL A 340 -7.41 -4.47 -8.92
N GLU A 341 -8.03 -4.41 -10.10
CA GLU A 341 -7.36 -4.61 -11.38
C GLU A 341 -7.53 -3.40 -12.31
N LYS A 342 -6.42 -2.94 -12.90
CA LYS A 342 -6.41 -1.90 -13.95
C LYS A 342 -7.19 -0.65 -13.55
N SER A 343 -7.12 -0.31 -12.28
CA SER A 343 -7.95 0.72 -11.64
C SER A 343 -7.08 1.80 -11.02
N ARG A 344 -7.69 2.92 -10.66
CA ARG A 344 -7.03 4.03 -9.97
C ARG A 344 -7.65 4.22 -8.58
N VAL A 345 -6.85 4.21 -7.53
CA VAL A 345 -7.25 4.54 -6.16
C VAL A 345 -6.45 5.75 -5.73
N ALA A 346 -7.09 6.93 -5.68
CA ALA A 346 -6.33 8.15 -5.54
C ALA A 346 -7.00 9.29 -4.76
N GLY A 347 -6.20 10.21 -4.23
CA GLY A 347 -6.71 11.38 -3.50
C GLY A 347 -7.52 11.01 -2.25
N ASN A 348 -7.46 9.77 -1.79
CA ASN A 348 -8.27 9.31 -0.67
C ASN A 348 -7.57 9.59 0.66
N THR A 349 -8.36 9.88 1.69
CA THR A 349 -7.83 10.33 2.99
C THR A 349 -8.38 9.55 4.17
N ALA A 350 -7.51 9.19 5.11
CA ALA A 350 -7.89 8.60 6.38
C ALA A 350 -7.05 9.17 7.53
N PRO A 351 -7.62 9.45 8.72
CA PRO A 351 -6.86 9.99 9.83
C PRO A 351 -5.86 9.00 10.43
N ARG A 352 -6.16 7.69 10.43
CA ARG A 352 -5.31 6.68 11.07
C ARG A 352 -4.37 5.97 10.09
N ALA A 353 -4.89 5.27 9.09
CA ALA A 353 -4.06 4.39 8.25
C ALA A 353 -4.74 4.05 6.92
N GLY A 354 -3.93 3.69 5.92
CA GLY A 354 -4.44 3.25 4.62
C GLY A 354 -5.24 4.37 3.95
N GLY A 355 -4.60 5.48 3.60
CA GLY A 355 -5.28 6.61 2.95
C GLY A 355 -6.07 6.14 1.73
N GLY A 356 -5.43 5.31 0.89
CA GLY A 356 -6.08 4.61 -0.22
C GLY A 356 -6.78 3.34 0.24
N VAL A 357 -6.02 2.35 0.71
CA VAL A 357 -6.50 1.01 1.07
C VAL A 357 -6.05 0.61 2.47
N GLU A 358 -6.99 0.19 3.31
CA GLU A 358 -6.70 -0.53 4.55
C GLU A 358 -7.06 -2.00 4.36
N ALA A 359 -6.13 -2.90 4.68
CA ALA A 359 -6.38 -4.34 4.76
C ALA A 359 -6.21 -4.79 6.21
N VAL A 360 -7.25 -5.39 6.80
CA VAL A 360 -7.23 -5.96 8.14
C VAL A 360 -7.31 -7.48 8.00
N GLY A 361 -6.15 -8.13 7.87
CA GLY A 361 -6.10 -9.54 7.50
C GLY A 361 -6.63 -9.84 6.08
N GLY A 362 -7.04 -11.09 5.86
CA GLY A 362 -7.58 -11.53 4.57
C GLY A 362 -6.56 -11.47 3.42
N THR A 363 -7.05 -11.36 2.19
CA THR A 363 -6.21 -11.23 1.00
C THR A 363 -6.58 -9.97 0.21
N THR A 364 -5.57 -9.21 -0.20
CA THR A 364 -5.75 -8.06 -1.11
C THR A 364 -4.76 -8.17 -2.26
N THR A 365 -5.28 -8.13 -3.49
CA THR A 365 -4.49 -8.23 -4.72
C THR A 365 -4.70 -6.99 -5.57
N LEU A 366 -3.61 -6.33 -5.96
CA LEU A 366 -3.60 -5.14 -6.81
C LEU A 366 -2.80 -5.44 -8.08
N THR A 367 -3.43 -5.32 -9.25
CA THR A 367 -2.82 -5.66 -10.54
C THR A 367 -2.99 -4.54 -11.56
N GLY A 368 -1.90 -3.95 -12.04
CA GLY A 368 -2.03 -2.83 -12.98
C GLY A 368 -2.74 -1.62 -12.38
N THR A 369 -2.70 -1.49 -11.04
CA THR A 369 -3.44 -0.49 -10.29
C THR A 369 -2.53 0.68 -9.95
N GLU A 370 -3.05 1.89 -10.11
CA GLU A 370 -2.42 3.14 -9.66
C GLU A 370 -2.94 3.48 -8.26
N LEU A 371 -2.05 3.52 -7.27
CA LEU A 371 -2.30 4.10 -5.94
C LEU A 371 -1.64 5.47 -5.88
N ALA A 372 -2.40 6.56 -6.06
CA ALA A 372 -1.82 7.90 -6.21
C ALA A 372 -2.36 8.94 -5.22
N ASP A 373 -1.49 9.80 -4.68
CA ASP A 373 -1.88 10.98 -3.92
C ASP A 373 -2.81 10.69 -2.72
N ASN A 374 -2.74 9.49 -2.15
CA ASN A 374 -3.52 9.14 -0.97
C ASN A 374 -2.79 9.57 0.31
N ALA A 375 -3.56 9.90 1.35
CA ALA A 375 -3.00 10.43 2.58
C ALA A 375 -3.53 9.74 3.85
N ALA A 376 -2.62 9.32 4.71
CA ALA A 376 -2.89 8.96 6.10
C ALA A 376 -2.50 10.13 7.03
N GLY A 377 -3.30 10.39 8.06
CA GLY A 377 -3.08 11.43 9.07
C GLY A 377 -1.88 11.15 9.98
N THR A 378 -1.84 11.79 11.16
CA THR A 378 -0.63 11.81 12.01
C THR A 378 -0.57 10.75 13.11
N ALA A 379 -1.68 10.12 13.49
CA ALA A 379 -1.70 9.18 14.62
C ALA A 379 -2.65 8.00 14.37
N PRO A 380 -2.14 6.75 14.32
CA PRO A 380 -0.75 6.36 14.17
C PRO A 380 -0.11 6.84 12.85
N GLY A 381 -0.90 7.03 11.78
CA GLY A 381 -0.47 7.72 10.57
C GLY A 381 0.33 6.87 9.57
N ASN A 382 -0.13 5.65 9.29
CA ASN A 382 0.66 4.65 8.55
C ASN A 382 0.06 4.29 7.19
N GLY A 383 0.89 4.02 6.19
CA GLY A 383 0.46 3.53 4.87
C GLY A 383 -0.38 4.56 4.12
N GLY A 384 0.27 5.57 3.54
CA GLY A 384 -0.45 6.62 2.79
C GLY A 384 -1.28 6.04 1.65
N ALA A 385 -0.69 5.11 0.89
CA ALA A 385 -1.37 4.39 -0.18
C ALA A 385 -2.10 3.14 0.35
N LEU A 386 -1.35 2.23 0.97
CA LEU A 386 -1.88 0.95 1.47
C LEU A 386 -1.25 0.60 2.82
N HIS A 387 -2.10 0.13 3.72
CA HIS A 387 -1.70 -0.37 5.03
C HIS A 387 -2.25 -1.77 5.27
N LEU A 388 -1.39 -2.71 5.69
CA LEU A 388 -1.78 -4.06 6.11
C LEU A 388 -1.69 -4.20 7.63
N THR A 389 -2.83 -4.32 8.30
CA THR A 389 -2.95 -4.70 9.70
C THR A 389 -3.06 -6.23 9.86
N GLY A 390 -2.21 -6.80 10.72
CA GLY A 390 -2.28 -8.21 11.13
C GLY A 390 -1.87 -9.22 10.06
N ALA A 391 -2.29 -10.48 10.23
CA ALA A 391 -1.79 -11.63 9.49
C ALA A 391 -2.37 -11.81 8.06
N GLY A 392 -2.52 -10.72 7.30
CA GLY A 392 -3.02 -10.76 5.93
C GLY A 392 -1.93 -10.96 4.88
N THR A 393 -2.37 -11.15 3.63
CA THR A 393 -1.49 -11.24 2.46
C THR A 393 -1.83 -10.16 1.44
N ILE A 394 -0.81 -9.41 1.02
CA ILE A 394 -0.89 -8.40 -0.03
C ILE A 394 -0.01 -8.80 -1.23
N ASP A 395 -0.57 -8.73 -2.43
CA ASP A 395 0.16 -8.85 -3.69
C ASP A 395 -0.08 -7.60 -4.55
N VAL A 396 0.95 -6.76 -4.72
CA VAL A 396 0.94 -5.57 -5.57
C VAL A 396 1.81 -5.82 -6.80
N ARG A 397 1.21 -5.83 -8.00
CA ARG A 397 1.96 -6.12 -9.22
C ARG A 397 1.62 -5.29 -10.43
N ASN A 398 2.64 -4.98 -11.22
CA ASN A 398 2.55 -4.31 -12.52
C ASN A 398 1.83 -2.95 -12.46
N GLY A 399 1.88 -2.26 -11.31
CA GLY A 399 1.15 -1.02 -11.06
C GLY A 399 2.06 0.13 -10.67
N SER A 400 1.49 1.17 -10.05
CA SER A 400 2.23 2.30 -9.50
C SER A 400 1.71 2.69 -8.11
N VAL A 401 2.63 3.16 -7.26
CA VAL A 401 2.37 3.70 -5.92
C VAL A 401 3.07 5.06 -5.85
N THR A 402 2.35 6.15 -6.09
CA THR A 402 2.96 7.46 -6.37
C THR A 402 2.40 8.62 -5.56
N GLY A 403 3.26 9.49 -5.03
CA GLY A 403 2.82 10.75 -4.39
C GLY A 403 2.01 10.56 -3.11
N ASN A 404 2.03 9.37 -2.51
CA ASN A 404 1.25 9.10 -1.29
C ASN A 404 1.98 9.63 -0.06
N THR A 405 1.21 10.04 0.95
CA THR A 405 1.74 10.65 2.18
C THR A 405 1.23 9.93 3.42
N ALA A 406 2.13 9.58 4.33
CA ALA A 406 1.82 9.06 5.66
C ALA A 406 2.36 10.02 6.72
N GLY A 407 1.58 10.28 7.76
CA GLY A 407 2.03 11.14 8.86
C GLY A 407 3.16 10.54 9.72
N ALA A 408 3.35 9.23 9.68
CA ALA A 408 4.41 8.52 10.40
C ALA A 408 5.23 7.60 9.52
N GLU A 409 4.64 6.51 9.03
CA GLU A 409 5.39 5.37 8.45
C GLU A 409 4.80 4.89 7.12
N GLY A 410 5.64 4.42 6.20
CA GLY A 410 5.18 3.79 4.97
C GLY A 410 4.40 4.76 4.10
N GLY A 411 5.08 5.79 3.57
CA GLY A 411 4.40 6.82 2.76
C GLY A 411 3.59 6.23 1.62
N GLY A 412 4.15 5.21 0.95
CA GLY A 412 3.44 4.34 0.03
C GLY A 412 2.77 3.16 0.74
N LEU A 413 3.57 2.15 1.10
CA LEU A 413 3.11 0.83 1.55
C LEU A 413 3.59 0.53 2.97
N TRP A 414 2.71 -0.03 3.81
CA TRP A 414 3.05 -0.43 5.18
C TRP A 414 2.62 -1.89 5.45
N ASN A 415 3.53 -2.70 5.99
CA ASN A 415 3.32 -4.11 6.31
C ASN A 415 3.52 -4.41 7.80
N SER A 416 2.55 -5.06 8.45
CA SER A 416 2.62 -5.39 9.89
C SER A 416 3.52 -6.58 10.25
N ALA A 417 3.77 -6.74 11.55
CA ALA A 417 4.56 -7.82 12.15
C ALA A 417 4.17 -9.25 11.79
N THR A 418 2.91 -9.48 11.42
CA THR A 418 2.47 -10.81 10.99
C THR A 418 2.03 -10.83 9.53
N GLY A 419 2.20 -9.71 8.83
CA GLY A 419 1.80 -9.52 7.46
C GLY A 419 2.82 -10.06 6.45
N THR A 420 2.30 -10.51 5.32
CA THR A 420 3.11 -10.85 4.14
C THR A 420 2.74 -9.93 2.99
N MET A 421 3.72 -9.20 2.47
CA MET A 421 3.54 -8.28 1.36
C MET A 421 4.53 -8.59 0.23
N THR A 422 4.04 -8.62 -0.99
CA THR A 422 4.83 -8.81 -2.21
C THR A 422 4.58 -7.65 -3.17
N VAL A 423 5.65 -7.06 -3.70
CA VAL A 423 5.63 -5.94 -4.63
C VAL A 423 6.45 -6.30 -5.88
N ARG A 424 5.79 -6.48 -7.03
CA ARG A 424 6.42 -7.04 -8.25
C ARG A 424 6.16 -6.22 -9.51
N GLY A 425 7.21 -5.80 -10.23
CA GLY A 425 7.01 -5.05 -11.48
C GLY A 425 6.32 -3.72 -11.27
N THR A 426 6.45 -3.12 -10.08
CA THR A 426 5.68 -1.94 -9.66
C THR A 426 6.63 -0.76 -9.44
N THR A 427 6.22 0.43 -9.86
CA THR A 427 6.92 1.68 -9.53
C THR A 427 6.38 2.25 -8.22
N VAL A 428 7.24 2.45 -7.22
CA VAL A 428 6.96 3.10 -5.94
C VAL A 428 7.73 4.41 -5.92
N ALA A 429 7.07 5.54 -6.22
CA ALA A 429 7.78 6.80 -6.46
C ALA A 429 7.21 8.04 -5.76
N GLY A 430 8.09 8.92 -5.30
CA GLY A 430 7.68 10.22 -4.75
C GLY A 430 6.78 10.14 -3.52
N ASN A 431 6.81 9.03 -2.78
CA ASN A 431 6.00 8.86 -1.57
C ASN A 431 6.73 9.45 -0.34
N THR A 432 5.96 9.93 0.63
CA THR A 432 6.46 10.69 1.78
C THR A 432 5.99 10.10 3.10
N ALA A 433 6.92 9.85 4.02
CA ALA A 433 6.64 9.49 5.42
C ALA A 433 7.15 10.59 6.36
N ALA A 434 6.26 11.19 7.16
CA ALA A 434 6.57 12.38 7.97
C ALA A 434 6.93 12.11 9.44
N GLY A 435 7.04 10.83 9.84
CA GLY A 435 7.29 10.45 11.22
C GLY A 435 8.62 10.94 11.76
N ALA A 436 8.59 11.56 12.94
CA ALA A 436 9.72 12.28 13.51
C ALA A 436 10.73 11.39 14.25
N ALA A 437 10.36 10.16 14.62
CA ALA A 437 11.21 9.25 15.37
C ALA A 437 12.18 8.46 14.47
N ALA A 438 13.22 7.87 15.09
CA ALA A 438 14.26 7.14 14.37
C ALA A 438 13.77 5.81 13.76
N ASP A 439 12.80 5.18 14.41
CA ASP A 439 12.12 3.99 13.93
C ASP A 439 10.97 4.32 12.97
N GLN A 440 10.72 5.60 12.67
CA GLN A 440 9.72 6.04 11.69
C GLN A 440 10.37 6.40 10.35
N GLY A 441 9.57 6.33 9.28
CA GLY A 441 10.04 6.59 7.91
C GLY A 441 9.54 5.51 6.95
N GLY A 442 10.41 5.00 6.08
CA GLY A 442 9.95 4.15 4.97
C GLY A 442 9.14 4.97 3.99
N GLY A 443 9.75 6.01 3.40
CA GLY A 443 9.04 6.95 2.52
C GLY A 443 8.25 6.22 1.43
N GLY A 444 8.85 5.20 0.82
CA GLY A 444 8.19 4.28 -0.09
C GLY A 444 7.50 3.13 0.64
N LEU A 445 8.29 2.31 1.33
CA LEU A 445 7.84 1.06 1.96
C LEU A 445 8.30 0.95 3.42
N TYR A 446 7.43 0.44 4.27
CA TYR A 446 7.74 0.14 5.67
C TYR A 446 7.35 -1.29 6.01
N ASN A 447 8.26 -2.03 6.66
CA ASN A 447 8.04 -3.40 7.12
C ASN A 447 8.27 -3.50 8.63
N ASP A 448 7.20 -3.75 9.39
CA ASP A 448 7.19 -3.77 10.85
C ASP A 448 7.29 -5.19 11.42
N GLY A 449 8.33 -5.95 11.13
CA GLY A 449 8.49 -7.31 11.63
C GLY A 449 7.91 -8.39 10.72
N GLY A 450 7.15 -7.99 9.69
CA GLY A 450 6.56 -8.91 8.71
C GLY A 450 7.54 -9.38 7.65
N THR A 451 6.99 -10.02 6.61
CA THR A 451 7.73 -10.41 5.40
C THR A 451 7.39 -9.48 4.24
N LEU A 452 8.39 -8.81 3.69
CA LEU A 452 8.28 -7.94 2.52
C LEU A 452 9.21 -8.41 1.39
N GLU A 453 8.64 -8.78 0.24
CA GLU A 453 9.37 -9.07 -1.00
C GLU A 453 9.16 -7.94 -2.01
N VAL A 454 10.24 -7.34 -2.50
CA VAL A 454 10.25 -6.36 -3.59
C VAL A 454 11.06 -6.92 -4.75
N ARG A 455 10.43 -7.14 -5.90
CA ARG A 455 11.07 -7.83 -7.02
C ARG A 455 10.78 -7.24 -8.38
N GLY A 456 11.81 -6.98 -9.18
CA GLY A 456 11.62 -6.45 -10.54
C GLY A 456 10.97 -5.07 -10.54
N SER A 457 11.15 -4.29 -9.48
CA SER A 457 10.40 -3.06 -9.21
C SER A 457 11.32 -1.84 -9.24
N GLU A 458 10.73 -0.65 -9.16
CA GLU A 458 11.42 0.63 -9.07
C GLU A 458 10.97 1.35 -7.79
N VAL A 459 11.89 1.76 -6.92
CA VAL A 459 11.62 2.49 -5.67
C VAL A 459 12.37 3.82 -5.72
N THR A 460 11.72 4.89 -6.15
CA THR A 460 12.42 6.10 -6.61
C THR A 460 11.92 7.42 -6.04
N GLY A 461 12.84 8.30 -5.63
CA GLY A 461 12.48 9.63 -5.16
C GLY A 461 11.58 9.64 -3.92
N ASN A 462 11.54 8.55 -3.15
CA ASN A 462 10.76 8.47 -1.93
C ASN A 462 11.52 9.13 -0.78
N THR A 463 10.78 9.73 0.15
CA THR A 463 11.38 10.59 1.18
C THR A 463 10.80 10.30 2.56
N ALA A 464 11.67 10.07 3.54
CA ALA A 464 11.32 10.28 4.94
C ALA A 464 11.57 11.77 5.25
N THR A 465 10.61 12.51 5.78
CA THR A 465 10.78 13.96 6.05
C THR A 465 10.85 14.32 7.51
N GLY A 466 10.48 13.42 8.42
CA GLY A 466 10.52 13.71 9.84
C GLY A 466 11.95 13.85 10.37
N ALA A 467 12.11 14.61 11.45
CA ALA A 467 13.41 15.10 11.91
C ALA A 467 14.47 14.01 12.12
N ALA A 468 14.06 12.82 12.61
CA ALA A 468 14.93 11.66 12.71
C ALA A 468 14.51 10.50 11.79
N GLY A 469 13.67 10.73 10.77
CA GLY A 469 13.16 9.66 9.90
C GLY A 469 14.25 8.99 9.06
N SER A 470 14.11 7.69 8.79
CA SER A 470 15.03 6.89 7.97
C SER A 470 14.34 6.06 6.90
N GLY A 471 15.14 5.45 6.02
CA GLY A 471 14.62 4.55 4.99
C GLY A 471 13.81 5.36 3.99
N GLY A 472 14.47 6.26 3.25
CA GLY A 472 13.79 7.10 2.26
C GLY A 472 12.98 6.23 1.29
N GLY A 473 13.61 5.17 0.78
CA GLY A 473 12.95 4.13 0.01
C GLY A 473 12.22 3.13 0.90
N VAL A 474 12.98 2.40 1.72
CA VAL A 474 12.48 1.27 2.53
C VAL A 474 13.00 1.36 3.96
N LEU A 475 12.13 1.09 4.94
CA LEU A 475 12.53 0.83 6.32
C LEU A 475 12.09 -0.58 6.72
N ASN A 476 13.05 -1.44 7.06
CA ASN A 476 12.81 -2.78 7.58
C ASN A 476 13.14 -2.85 9.08
N ASN A 477 12.09 -2.89 9.89
CA ASN A 477 12.19 -2.95 11.34
C ASN A 477 11.81 -4.34 11.83
N LEU A 478 12.73 -5.11 12.42
CA LEU A 478 12.49 -6.43 13.01
C LEU A 478 12.08 -7.54 12.02
N GLY A 479 11.91 -7.24 10.73
CA GLY A 479 11.28 -8.12 9.75
C GLY A 479 12.25 -8.77 8.76
N THR A 480 11.67 -9.50 7.81
CA THR A 480 12.37 -10.06 6.66
C THR A 480 12.08 -9.22 5.42
N LEU A 481 13.12 -8.61 4.86
CA LEU A 481 13.08 -7.88 3.60
C LEU A 481 13.90 -8.63 2.54
N ARG A 482 13.29 -8.91 1.38
CA ARG A 482 13.98 -9.38 0.18
C ARG A 482 13.78 -8.40 -0.96
N VAL A 483 14.88 -7.86 -1.48
CA VAL A 483 14.95 -6.98 -2.65
C VAL A 483 15.70 -7.71 -3.76
N ASP A 484 15.04 -7.91 -4.91
CA ASP A 484 15.58 -8.71 -6.01
C ASP A 484 15.34 -8.02 -7.36
N ARG A 485 16.40 -7.81 -8.17
CA ARG A 485 16.25 -7.17 -9.49
C ARG A 485 15.48 -5.86 -9.45
N THR A 486 15.72 -5.05 -8.42
CA THR A 486 14.98 -3.82 -8.15
C THR A 486 15.93 -2.64 -8.21
N GLU A 487 15.46 -1.51 -8.74
CA GLU A 487 16.15 -0.24 -8.65
C GLU A 487 15.64 0.55 -7.43
N LEU A 488 16.54 1.06 -6.61
CA LEU A 488 16.26 1.99 -5.53
C LEU A 488 17.07 3.26 -5.78
N SER A 489 16.43 4.30 -6.32
CA SER A 489 17.17 5.50 -6.75
C SER A 489 16.62 6.84 -6.27
N GLY A 490 17.51 7.78 -5.96
CA GLY A 490 17.14 9.14 -5.56
C GLY A 490 16.31 9.23 -4.28
N ASN A 491 16.31 8.21 -3.42
CA ASN A 491 15.55 8.22 -2.18
C ASN A 491 16.31 8.97 -1.09
N THR A 492 15.56 9.66 -0.21
CA THR A 492 16.15 10.58 0.77
C THR A 492 15.63 10.40 2.19
N ALA A 493 16.52 10.51 3.17
CA ALA A 493 16.17 10.43 4.58
C ALA A 493 17.05 11.34 5.46
N PRO A 494 16.49 12.11 6.41
CA PRO A 494 17.26 12.98 7.29
C PRO A 494 18.29 12.25 8.13
N ARG A 495 17.95 11.09 8.68
CA ARG A 495 18.81 10.38 9.63
C ARG A 495 19.69 9.32 8.98
N ALA A 496 19.11 8.33 8.31
CA ALA A 496 19.84 7.14 7.91
C ALA A 496 19.16 6.38 6.78
N GLY A 497 19.94 5.63 6.01
CA GLY A 497 19.45 4.72 4.98
C GLY A 497 18.67 5.47 3.91
N GLY A 498 19.35 6.21 3.03
CA GLY A 498 18.68 6.95 1.96
C GLY A 498 17.79 6.02 1.13
N ALA A 499 18.32 4.88 0.70
CA ALA A 499 17.56 3.82 0.05
C ALA A 499 16.88 2.89 1.07
N ILE A 500 17.67 2.28 1.97
CA ILE A 500 17.22 1.25 2.90
C ILE A 500 17.74 1.52 4.30
N GLU A 501 16.84 1.57 5.28
CA GLU A 501 17.19 1.39 6.68
C GLU A 501 16.85 -0.05 7.10
N ALA A 502 17.83 -0.74 7.67
CA ALA A 502 17.69 -2.07 8.25
C ALA A 502 17.98 -2.03 9.76
N ASN A 503 17.21 -2.79 10.53
CA ASN A 503 17.41 -2.99 11.97
C ASN A 503 17.65 -4.49 12.24
N VAL A 504 17.22 -4.99 13.41
CA VAL A 504 17.08 -6.43 13.68
C VAL A 504 16.21 -7.08 12.60
N GLY A 505 16.48 -8.36 12.31
CA GLY A 505 15.82 -9.11 11.25
C GLY A 505 16.77 -9.43 10.10
N THR A 506 16.21 -9.78 8.95
CA THR A 506 17.00 -10.13 7.76
C THR A 506 16.70 -9.18 6.62
N THR A 507 17.74 -8.72 5.94
CA THR A 507 17.61 -7.90 4.73
C THR A 507 18.50 -8.45 3.63
N GLU A 508 17.91 -8.88 2.53
CA GLU A 508 18.64 -9.44 1.39
C GLU A 508 18.44 -8.57 0.15
N VAL A 509 19.51 -8.01 -0.39
CA VAL A 509 19.52 -7.19 -1.60
C VAL A 509 20.31 -7.89 -2.68
N THR A 510 19.63 -8.45 -3.69
CA THR A 510 20.27 -9.24 -4.74
C THR A 510 20.00 -8.71 -6.14
N ARG A 511 21.03 -8.72 -6.99
CA ARG A 511 20.91 -8.34 -8.41
C ARG A 511 20.21 -6.99 -8.60
N SER A 512 20.42 -6.06 -7.67
CA SER A 512 19.65 -4.82 -7.54
C SER A 512 20.58 -3.61 -7.64
N GLN A 513 20.00 -2.44 -7.90
CA GLN A 513 20.73 -1.19 -8.07
C GLN A 513 20.30 -0.21 -6.99
N LEU A 514 21.25 0.31 -6.21
CA LEU A 514 21.04 1.35 -5.21
C LEU A 514 21.79 2.60 -5.69
N LEU A 515 21.04 3.55 -6.28
CA LEU A 515 21.62 4.66 -7.04
C LEU A 515 21.28 6.02 -6.42
N GLN A 516 22.27 6.89 -6.22
CA GLN A 516 22.03 8.31 -5.91
C GLN A 516 21.11 8.58 -4.71
N ASN A 517 21.11 7.68 -3.72
CA ASN A 517 20.34 7.86 -2.50
C ASN A 517 21.13 8.72 -1.51
N THR A 518 20.44 9.52 -0.71
CA THR A 518 21.10 10.52 0.13
C THR A 518 20.55 10.59 1.54
N THR A 519 21.42 10.87 2.51
CA THR A 519 21.00 11.20 3.88
C THR A 519 21.23 12.67 4.25
N GLY A 520 20.47 13.16 5.22
CA GLY A 520 20.63 14.49 5.83
C GLY A 520 21.73 14.53 6.90
N ALA A 521 21.92 15.69 7.53
CA ALA A 521 23.14 15.98 8.31
C ALA A 521 23.31 15.23 9.64
N ALA A 522 22.24 14.77 10.29
CA ALA A 522 22.35 14.21 11.64
C ALA A 522 21.40 13.03 11.89
N PRO A 523 21.92 11.88 12.34
CA PRO A 523 23.33 11.42 12.28
C PRO A 523 23.87 11.22 10.86
N GLY A 524 23.03 11.05 9.83
CA GLY A 524 23.43 11.13 8.43
C GLY A 524 24.20 9.93 7.86
N ASN A 525 23.88 8.72 8.26
CA ASN A 525 24.67 7.52 7.95
C ASN A 525 24.03 6.63 6.87
N GLY A 526 24.85 5.95 6.05
CA GLY A 526 24.37 4.97 5.06
C GLY A 526 23.59 5.62 3.93
N GLY A 527 24.29 6.23 2.96
CA GLY A 527 23.65 6.91 1.83
C GLY A 527 22.74 5.97 1.05
N ALA A 528 23.21 4.73 0.80
CA ALA A 528 22.40 3.67 0.21
C ALA A 528 21.67 2.85 1.29
N LEU A 529 22.44 2.11 2.11
CA LEU A 529 21.90 1.22 3.14
C LEU A 529 22.58 1.46 4.48
N HIS A 530 21.76 1.49 5.54
CA HIS A 530 22.23 1.58 6.90
C HIS A 530 21.65 0.42 7.74
N LEU A 531 22.53 -0.35 8.39
CA LEU A 531 22.14 -1.40 9.35
C LEU A 531 22.35 -0.91 10.77
N THR A 532 21.31 -0.39 11.42
CA THR A 532 21.42 0.25 12.74
C THR A 532 21.51 -0.72 13.92
N GLY A 533 21.11 -1.98 13.75
CA GLY A 533 20.93 -2.93 14.85
C GLY A 533 21.54 -4.30 14.57
N ALA A 534 21.17 -5.29 15.40
CA ALA A 534 21.70 -6.66 15.36
C ALA A 534 21.10 -7.53 14.25
N GLY A 535 20.84 -6.95 13.08
CA GLY A 535 20.31 -7.67 11.92
C GLY A 535 21.40 -8.30 11.07
N ASP A 536 20.96 -9.15 10.16
CA ASP A 536 21.80 -9.75 9.13
C ASP A 536 21.43 -9.15 7.77
N VAL A 537 22.41 -8.53 7.11
CA VAL A 537 22.25 -7.93 5.80
C VAL A 537 23.15 -8.65 4.80
N THR A 538 22.58 -9.05 3.66
CA THR A 538 23.32 -9.52 2.51
C THR A 538 23.08 -8.61 1.31
N VAL A 539 24.16 -8.15 0.68
CA VAL A 539 24.14 -7.43 -0.59
C VAL A 539 24.93 -8.25 -1.61
N ALA A 540 24.26 -8.85 -2.61
CA ALA A 540 24.90 -9.79 -3.52
C ALA A 540 24.59 -9.56 -5.00
N GLY A 541 25.63 -9.55 -5.84
CA GLY A 541 25.47 -9.38 -7.30
C GLY A 541 24.85 -8.03 -7.67
N SER A 542 25.04 -7.00 -6.85
CA SER A 542 24.31 -5.73 -6.92
C SER A 542 25.23 -4.55 -7.28
N GLU A 543 24.64 -3.39 -7.52
CA GLU A 543 25.34 -2.13 -7.76
C GLU A 543 24.94 -1.09 -6.69
N VAL A 544 25.94 -0.44 -6.07
CA VAL A 544 25.78 0.63 -5.08
C VAL A 544 26.55 1.84 -5.61
N VAL A 545 25.84 2.77 -6.25
CA VAL A 545 26.48 3.81 -7.07
C VAL A 545 26.00 5.23 -6.74
N GLY A 546 26.94 6.14 -6.54
CA GLY A 546 26.64 7.57 -6.45
C GLY A 546 25.87 7.97 -5.18
N ASN A 547 25.83 7.13 -4.16
CA ASN A 547 25.08 7.40 -2.93
C ASN A 547 25.88 8.34 -2.01
N THR A 548 25.19 9.20 -1.28
CA THR A 548 25.82 10.22 -0.41
C THR A 548 25.32 10.12 1.02
N ALA A 549 26.23 9.86 1.95
CA ALA A 549 25.98 10.01 3.38
C ALA A 549 26.53 11.35 3.87
N ALA A 550 25.74 12.10 4.63
CA ALA A 550 26.23 13.35 5.22
C ALA A 550 27.32 13.11 6.28
N ASN A 551 27.38 11.91 6.86
CA ASN A 551 28.37 11.54 7.86
C ASN A 551 29.20 10.32 7.44
N GLU A 552 28.67 9.10 7.56
CA GLU A 552 29.44 7.85 7.40
C GLU A 552 28.78 6.85 6.46
N GLY A 553 29.60 6.02 5.81
CA GLY A 553 29.13 4.93 4.96
C GLY A 553 28.37 5.46 3.75
N GLY A 554 29.07 6.09 2.81
CA GLY A 554 28.41 6.71 1.64
C GLY A 554 27.54 5.71 0.87
N GLY A 555 28.05 4.49 0.70
CA GLY A 555 27.29 3.34 0.23
C GLY A 555 26.56 2.61 1.35
N LEU A 556 27.28 1.73 2.07
CA LEU A 556 26.74 0.82 3.08
C LEU A 556 27.36 1.06 4.46
N TRP A 557 26.54 0.99 5.50
CA TRP A 557 26.95 1.19 6.90
C TRP A 557 26.48 0.02 7.78
N ASN A 558 27.38 -0.48 8.64
CA ASN A 558 27.12 -1.60 9.56
C ASN A 558 27.37 -1.24 11.03
N SER A 559 26.42 -1.55 11.91
CA SER A 559 26.51 -1.27 13.36
C SER A 559 27.42 -2.25 14.12
N ALA A 560 27.71 -1.90 15.38
CA ALA A 560 28.47 -2.73 16.33
C ALA A 560 27.91 -4.13 16.57
N SER A 561 26.62 -4.31 16.36
CA SER A 561 25.94 -5.60 16.53
C SER A 561 25.54 -6.26 15.22
N GLY A 562 25.76 -5.60 14.09
CA GLY A 562 25.29 -6.04 12.78
C GLY A 562 26.25 -6.98 12.07
N THR A 563 25.68 -7.84 11.23
CA THR A 563 26.41 -8.66 10.25
C THR A 563 26.10 -8.15 8.85
N LEU A 564 27.13 -7.74 8.10
CA LEU A 564 27.00 -7.29 6.72
C LEU A 564 27.88 -8.13 5.79
N ASP A 565 27.23 -8.89 4.90
CA ASP A 565 27.88 -9.66 3.85
C ASP A 565 27.67 -9.00 2.48
N VAL A 566 28.77 -8.62 1.83
CA VAL A 566 28.80 -8.00 0.49
C VAL A 566 29.51 -8.96 -0.46
N THR A 567 28.80 -9.46 -1.48
CA THR A 567 29.35 -10.45 -2.42
C THR A 567 29.12 -10.02 -3.87
N ASP A 568 30.14 -10.14 -4.72
CA ASP A 568 30.04 -9.88 -6.17
C ASP A 568 29.35 -8.54 -6.51
N THR A 569 29.62 -7.50 -5.71
CA THR A 569 28.92 -6.21 -5.75
C THR A 569 29.87 -5.12 -6.21
N VAL A 570 29.37 -4.23 -7.06
CA VAL A 570 30.07 -3.02 -7.50
C VAL A 570 29.68 -1.87 -6.58
N LEU A 571 30.66 -1.24 -5.94
CA LEU A 571 30.47 -0.03 -5.13
C LEU A 571 31.27 1.10 -5.76
N ARG A 572 30.58 2.07 -6.39
CA ARG A 572 31.25 3.10 -7.18
C ARG A 572 30.76 4.51 -6.91
N GLY A 573 31.70 5.46 -6.76
CA GLY A 573 31.34 6.88 -6.71
C GLY A 573 30.50 7.26 -5.50
N ASN A 574 30.55 6.49 -4.41
CA ASN A 574 29.81 6.81 -3.19
C ASN A 574 30.60 7.79 -2.32
N THR A 575 29.89 8.64 -1.58
CA THR A 575 30.50 9.75 -0.84
C THR A 575 30.07 9.74 0.63
N ALA A 576 31.06 9.82 1.53
CA ALA A 576 30.86 10.08 2.96
C ALA A 576 31.40 11.47 3.32
N ALA A 577 30.53 12.37 3.78
CA ALA A 577 30.87 13.77 3.99
C ALA A 577 31.21 14.16 5.45
N GLY A 578 31.21 13.20 6.38
CA GLY A 578 31.42 13.44 7.81
C GLY A 578 32.78 14.05 8.13
N ALA A 579 32.77 15.10 8.95
CA ALA A 579 33.95 15.93 9.17
C ALA A 579 34.98 15.33 10.15
N ALA A 580 34.60 14.35 10.96
CA ALA A 580 35.47 13.77 11.99
C ALA A 580 36.45 12.73 11.42
N ALA A 581 37.49 12.43 12.20
CA ALA A 581 38.57 11.51 11.79
C ALA A 581 38.10 10.06 11.65
N ASP A 582 37.10 9.70 12.43
CA ASP A 582 36.39 8.43 12.49
C ASP A 582 35.11 8.42 11.65
N SER A 583 34.82 9.51 10.93
CA SER A 583 33.78 9.57 9.90
C SER A 583 34.38 9.30 8.53
N GLY A 584 33.74 8.45 7.73
CA GLY A 584 34.30 8.06 6.43
C GLY A 584 33.69 6.79 5.85
N GLY A 585 34.49 6.00 5.14
CA GLY A 585 34.01 4.81 4.45
C GLY A 585 33.15 5.19 3.26
N GLY A 586 33.72 5.89 2.26
CA GLY A 586 32.96 6.40 1.11
C GLY A 586 32.10 5.30 0.49
N ALA A 587 32.62 4.08 0.36
CA ALA A 587 31.82 2.91 0.00
C ALA A 587 31.22 2.20 1.22
N LEU A 588 32.07 1.79 2.17
CA LEU A 588 31.72 0.88 3.27
C LEU A 588 32.20 1.40 4.61
N TYR A 589 31.33 1.37 5.62
CA TYR A 589 31.66 1.67 7.01
C TYR A 589 31.27 0.53 7.94
N ASN A 590 32.20 0.07 8.79
CA ASN A 590 31.96 -0.95 9.81
C ASN A 590 32.21 -0.37 11.21
N ASP A 591 31.16 -0.24 12.02
CA ASP A 591 31.21 0.35 13.37
C ASP A 591 31.28 -0.72 14.47
N GLY A 592 32.29 -1.57 14.49
CA GLY A 592 32.42 -2.61 15.51
C GLY A 592 31.75 -3.93 15.15
N GLY A 593 30.96 -3.96 14.08
CA GLY A 593 30.24 -5.15 13.62
C GLY A 593 31.12 -6.15 12.88
N THR A 594 30.46 -7.16 12.30
CA THR A 594 31.10 -8.14 11.40
C THR A 594 30.78 -7.80 9.96
N MET A 595 31.82 -7.60 9.14
CA MET A 595 31.69 -7.31 7.72
C MET A 595 32.51 -8.28 6.88
N THR A 596 31.86 -8.95 5.93
CA THR A 596 32.53 -9.78 4.91
C THR A 596 32.33 -9.15 3.54
N VAL A 597 33.41 -8.98 2.78
CA VAL A 597 33.40 -8.48 1.40
C VAL A 597 34.09 -9.50 0.52
N THR A 598 33.41 -10.04 -0.49
CA THR A 598 33.95 -11.07 -1.39
C THR A 598 33.65 -10.74 -2.84
N GLY A 599 34.63 -10.81 -3.74
CA GLY A 599 34.38 -10.57 -5.17
C GLY A 599 33.96 -9.15 -5.52
N ALA A 600 34.18 -8.17 -4.63
CA ALA A 600 33.67 -6.81 -4.80
C ALA A 600 34.62 -5.94 -5.64
N THR A 601 34.04 -4.99 -6.37
CA THR A 601 34.77 -3.91 -7.05
C THR A 601 34.41 -2.59 -6.40
N ILE A 602 35.35 -1.98 -5.68
CA ILE A 602 35.15 -0.75 -4.91
C ILE A 602 35.95 0.37 -5.58
N THR A 603 35.28 1.22 -6.34
CA THR A 603 35.91 2.18 -7.26
C THR A 603 35.49 3.62 -7.02
N ASP A 604 36.42 4.56 -7.10
CA ASP A 604 36.12 6.00 -7.11
C ASP A 604 35.25 6.49 -5.94
N ASN A 605 35.34 5.86 -4.76
CA ASN A 605 34.58 6.29 -3.59
C ASN A 605 35.36 7.33 -2.79
N ASP A 606 34.67 8.31 -2.20
CA ASP A 606 35.30 9.49 -1.61
C ASP A 606 34.83 9.74 -0.17
N ALA A 607 35.77 9.78 0.76
CA ALA A 607 35.57 10.31 2.10
C ALA A 607 35.95 11.80 2.11
N THR A 608 34.99 12.66 1.74
CA THR A 608 35.21 14.08 1.42
C THR A 608 35.32 14.99 2.63
N GLY A 609 34.88 14.54 3.81
CA GLY A 609 34.85 15.36 5.01
C GLY A 609 36.24 15.83 5.45
N ALA A 610 36.31 16.91 6.23
CA ALA A 610 37.57 17.60 6.55
C ALA A 610 38.67 16.68 7.14
N ALA A 611 38.26 15.69 7.94
CA ALA A 611 39.11 14.63 8.48
C ALA A 611 38.68 13.22 7.99
N GLY A 612 37.93 13.14 6.88
CA GLY A 612 37.34 11.93 6.34
C GLY A 612 38.37 10.86 5.98
N SER A 613 38.05 9.60 6.29
CA SER A 613 38.99 8.47 6.27
C SER A 613 38.43 7.23 5.60
N GLY A 614 39.28 6.33 5.09
CA GLY A 614 38.80 5.10 4.45
C GLY A 614 37.96 5.41 3.21
N GLY A 615 38.58 5.91 2.13
CA GLY A 615 37.85 6.34 0.93
C GLY A 615 36.98 5.21 0.36
N GLY A 616 37.55 4.01 0.25
CA GLY A 616 36.81 2.79 -0.01
C GLY A 616 36.13 2.28 1.27
N ILE A 617 36.94 1.79 2.22
CA ILE A 617 36.45 1.11 3.43
C ILE A 617 37.02 1.77 4.69
N LEU A 618 36.17 2.00 5.68
CA LEU A 618 36.57 2.33 7.05
C LEU A 618 36.08 1.25 8.02
N ASN A 619 37.01 0.57 8.68
CA ASN A 619 36.73 -0.39 9.75
C ASN A 619 37.10 0.20 11.12
N ASN A 620 36.09 0.54 11.90
CA ASN A 620 36.25 1.10 13.23
C ASN A 620 35.83 0.06 14.27
N LEU A 621 36.78 -0.46 15.06
CA LEU A 621 36.55 -1.44 16.13
C LEU A 621 36.05 -2.83 15.70
N GLY A 622 35.70 -3.03 14.43
CA GLY A 622 35.00 -4.23 13.93
C GLY A 622 35.90 -5.33 13.37
N SER A 623 35.24 -6.43 12.99
CA SER A 623 35.85 -7.51 12.23
C SER A 623 35.57 -7.32 10.75
N LEU A 624 36.61 -7.10 9.96
CA LEU A 624 36.53 -6.97 8.51
C LEU A 624 37.24 -8.14 7.85
N THR A 625 36.56 -8.80 6.92
CA THR A 625 37.20 -9.78 6.02
C THR A 625 36.95 -9.40 4.57
N VAL A 626 38.00 -9.22 3.79
CA VAL A 626 37.93 -8.91 2.35
C VAL A 626 38.62 -10.01 1.55
N ARG A 627 37.95 -10.54 0.54
CA ARG A 627 38.46 -11.63 -0.31
C ARG A 627 38.26 -11.35 -1.79
N SER A 628 39.26 -11.66 -2.61
CA SER A 628 39.14 -11.64 -4.09
C SER A 628 38.51 -10.35 -4.61
N SER A 629 38.93 -9.20 -4.07
CA SER A 629 38.28 -7.91 -4.30
C SER A 629 39.30 -6.86 -4.72
N THR A 630 38.84 -5.88 -5.50
CA THR A 630 39.66 -4.77 -5.98
C THR A 630 39.13 -3.47 -5.40
N LEU A 631 40.03 -2.66 -4.83
CA LEU A 631 39.78 -1.30 -4.41
C LEU A 631 40.64 -0.36 -5.25
N GLU A 632 40.00 0.40 -6.13
CA GLU A 632 40.67 1.25 -7.11
C GLU A 632 40.21 2.71 -7.07
N GLY A 633 41.15 3.66 -7.13
CA GLY A 633 40.80 5.08 -7.31
C GLY A 633 40.04 5.72 -6.15
N ASN A 634 39.98 5.07 -4.98
CA ASN A 634 39.26 5.61 -3.83
C ASN A 634 40.08 6.70 -3.13
N THR A 635 39.38 7.71 -2.59
CA THR A 635 40.01 8.91 -2.03
C THR A 635 39.53 9.21 -0.61
N ALA A 636 40.45 9.64 0.24
CA ALA A 636 40.12 10.14 1.57
C ALA A 636 40.85 11.46 1.85
N LYS A 637 40.25 12.40 2.58
CA LYS A 637 40.97 13.64 2.93
C LYS A 637 42.11 13.39 3.93
N ARG A 638 41.90 12.49 4.89
CA ARG A 638 42.80 12.30 6.03
C ARG A 638 43.76 11.13 5.86
N ALA A 639 43.23 9.92 5.69
CA ALA A 639 44.02 8.69 5.69
C ALA A 639 43.25 7.51 5.08
N GLY A 640 43.99 6.50 4.62
CA GLY A 640 43.43 5.26 4.07
C GLY A 640 42.60 5.51 2.82
N GLY A 641 43.23 5.89 1.70
CA GLY A 641 42.48 6.12 0.45
C GLY A 641 41.66 4.90 0.06
N GLY A 642 42.27 3.70 0.10
CA GLY A 642 41.58 2.43 -0.09
C GLY A 642 40.89 1.97 1.19
N ILE A 643 41.67 1.66 2.22
CA ILE A 643 41.20 1.12 3.50
C ILE A 643 41.81 1.89 4.67
N GLU A 644 41.00 2.23 5.66
CA GLU A 644 41.48 2.54 6.99
C GLU A 644 40.92 1.58 8.04
N THR A 645 41.76 1.21 9.01
CA THR A 645 41.35 0.47 10.21
C THR A 645 42.00 1.06 11.47
N ASN A 646 41.25 1.10 12.57
CA ASN A 646 41.74 1.62 13.84
C ASN A 646 42.04 0.51 14.85
N VAL A 647 40.99 -0.14 15.36
CA VAL A 647 41.04 -1.31 16.26
C VAL A 647 40.16 -2.39 15.66
N GLY A 648 40.42 -3.65 16.00
CA GLY A 648 39.70 -4.80 15.47
C GLY A 648 40.60 -5.70 14.63
N THR A 649 39.98 -6.62 13.90
CA THR A 649 40.68 -7.61 13.07
C THR A 649 40.36 -7.41 11.61
N VAL A 650 41.38 -7.40 10.77
CA VAL A 650 41.24 -7.29 9.32
C VAL A 650 41.92 -8.49 8.66
N GLY A 651 41.14 -9.30 7.95
CA GLY A 651 41.64 -10.38 7.10
C GLY A 651 41.51 -10.02 5.63
N LEU A 652 42.62 -9.96 4.91
CA LEU A 652 42.67 -9.67 3.47
C LEU A 652 43.22 -10.89 2.74
N THR A 653 42.52 -11.36 1.70
CA THR A 653 43.00 -12.48 0.88
C THR A 653 42.73 -12.23 -0.60
N ASP A 654 43.77 -12.25 -1.44
CA ASP A 654 43.64 -11.93 -2.87
C ASP A 654 42.98 -10.54 -3.08
N VAL A 655 43.49 -9.53 -2.39
CA VAL A 655 42.96 -8.16 -2.42
C VAL A 655 43.92 -7.22 -3.12
N ASP A 656 43.42 -6.47 -4.09
CA ASP A 656 44.21 -5.46 -4.82
C ASP A 656 43.81 -4.04 -4.39
N LEU A 657 44.80 -3.25 -3.96
CA LEU A 657 44.67 -1.82 -3.71
C LEU A 657 45.43 -1.04 -4.79
N THR A 658 44.69 -0.39 -5.68
CA THR A 658 45.28 0.31 -6.84
C THR A 658 44.87 1.78 -6.91
N ALA A 659 45.80 2.67 -7.23
CA ALA A 659 45.50 4.09 -7.49
C ALA A 659 44.69 4.83 -6.41
N ASN A 660 44.66 4.34 -5.16
CA ASN A 660 43.94 4.99 -4.08
C ASN A 660 44.78 6.15 -3.52
N SER A 661 44.13 7.21 -3.03
CA SER A 661 44.85 8.40 -2.61
C SER A 661 44.32 9.08 -1.36
N THR A 662 45.20 9.85 -0.71
CA THR A 662 44.84 10.71 0.42
C THR A 662 45.11 12.19 0.16
N GLY A 663 44.37 13.07 0.85
CA GLY A 663 44.55 14.52 0.83
C GLY A 663 45.66 15.02 1.77
N ALA A 664 45.85 16.34 1.83
CA ALA A 664 47.07 16.97 2.36
C ALA A 664 47.36 16.81 3.88
N ALA A 665 46.38 16.49 4.72
CA ALA A 665 46.57 16.53 6.18
C ALA A 665 45.73 15.48 6.94
N PRO A 666 46.37 14.56 7.71
CA PRO A 666 47.78 14.22 7.75
C PRO A 666 48.25 13.51 6.47
N GLY A 667 47.36 12.92 5.67
CA GLY A 667 47.66 12.41 4.33
C GLY A 667 48.52 11.15 4.31
N ASN A 668 48.12 10.14 5.09
CA ASN A 668 48.88 8.91 5.29
C ASN A 668 48.15 7.69 4.73
N GLY A 669 48.89 6.70 4.20
CA GLY A 669 48.31 5.41 3.83
C GLY A 669 47.41 5.51 2.59
N GLY A 670 47.97 5.73 1.41
CA GLY A 670 47.16 5.85 0.17
C GLY A 670 46.35 4.58 -0.09
N GLY A 671 46.99 3.41 0.02
CA GLY A 671 46.33 2.11 -0.04
C GLY A 671 45.65 1.73 1.28
N LEU A 672 46.45 1.35 2.28
CA LEU A 672 45.99 0.92 3.61
C LEU A 672 46.61 1.78 4.72
N HIS A 673 45.79 2.21 5.67
CA HIS A 673 46.22 2.90 6.88
C HIS A 673 45.74 2.18 8.16
N VAL A 674 46.68 1.81 9.04
CA VAL A 674 46.39 1.21 10.35
C VAL A 674 46.68 2.23 11.45
N THR A 675 45.66 2.95 11.93
CA THR A 675 45.82 4.09 12.86
C THR A 675 46.06 3.65 14.30
N GLY A 676 45.41 2.58 14.75
CA GLY A 676 45.46 2.11 16.14
C GLY A 676 45.99 0.68 16.24
N ALA A 677 45.54 -0.04 17.27
CA ALA A 677 45.99 -1.40 17.59
C ALA A 677 45.32 -2.51 16.77
N ALA A 678 44.80 -2.20 15.57
CA ALA A 678 44.23 -3.22 14.71
C ALA A 678 45.26 -4.25 14.26
N VAL A 679 44.79 -5.47 14.02
CA VAL A 679 45.58 -6.59 13.51
C VAL A 679 45.15 -6.89 12.09
N VAL A 680 46.06 -6.68 11.14
CA VAL A 680 45.87 -6.97 9.73
C VAL A 680 46.65 -8.23 9.36
N GLN A 681 45.93 -9.23 8.85
CA GLN A 681 46.49 -10.41 8.20
C GLN A 681 46.19 -10.32 6.71
N TRP A 682 47.23 -10.31 5.87
CA TRP A 682 47.08 -10.19 4.43
C TRP A 682 47.77 -11.34 3.71
N LEU A 683 47.02 -12.12 2.94
CA LEU A 683 47.54 -13.20 2.12
C LEU A 683 47.25 -12.93 0.64
N ARG A 684 48.30 -12.71 -0.16
CA ARG A 684 48.23 -12.44 -1.61
C ARG A 684 47.49 -11.15 -1.99
N GLY A 685 47.92 -10.58 -3.11
CA GLY A 685 47.34 -9.36 -3.70
C GLY A 685 48.40 -8.37 -4.14
N THR A 686 47.93 -7.19 -4.55
CA THR A 686 48.77 -6.12 -5.10
C THR A 686 48.46 -4.77 -4.46
N VAL A 687 49.50 -4.00 -4.15
CA VAL A 687 49.40 -2.62 -3.66
C VAL A 687 50.24 -1.74 -4.58
N THR A 688 49.61 -1.06 -5.52
CA THR A 688 50.33 -0.30 -6.55
C THR A 688 49.64 1.01 -6.97
N GLY A 689 50.45 2.00 -7.37
CA GLY A 689 49.95 3.30 -7.85
C GLY A 689 49.25 4.14 -6.79
N ASN A 690 49.23 3.72 -5.52
CA ASN A 690 48.58 4.47 -4.46
C ASN A 690 49.41 5.70 -4.06
N SER A 691 48.76 6.75 -3.60
CA SER A 691 49.40 8.03 -3.28
C SER A 691 49.03 8.56 -1.90
N ALA A 692 50.03 9.00 -1.14
CA ALA A 692 49.86 9.70 0.12
C ALA A 692 50.63 11.02 0.09
N THR A 693 50.06 12.09 0.63
CA THR A 693 50.75 13.39 0.63
C THR A 693 51.81 13.51 1.72
N LYS A 694 51.92 12.53 2.62
CA LYS A 694 52.90 12.55 3.71
C LYS A 694 53.68 11.25 3.86
N GLU A 695 53.04 10.16 4.27
CA GLU A 695 53.72 8.90 4.62
C GLU A 695 52.96 7.67 4.08
N GLY A 696 53.69 6.63 3.67
CA GLY A 696 53.09 5.32 3.40
C GLY A 696 52.14 5.34 2.21
N GLY A 697 52.61 5.68 1.00
CA GLY A 697 51.77 5.74 -0.20
C GLY A 697 50.99 4.44 -0.42
N GLY A 698 51.64 3.29 -0.28
CA GLY A 698 51.01 1.97 -0.26
C GLY A 698 50.42 1.63 1.12
N LEU A 699 51.28 1.31 2.08
CA LEU A 699 50.91 0.82 3.41
C LEU A 699 51.46 1.71 4.52
N TRP A 700 50.63 2.02 5.52
CA TRP A 700 51.03 2.75 6.73
C TRP A 700 50.61 2.01 7.99
N ASN A 701 51.55 1.78 8.91
CA ASN A 701 51.30 1.12 10.20
C ASN A 701 51.65 2.04 11.38
N SER A 702 50.74 2.14 12.35
CA SER A 702 50.99 2.88 13.59
C SER A 702 51.99 2.15 14.51
N ALA A 703 52.45 2.86 15.54
CA ALA A 703 53.30 2.28 16.59
C ALA A 703 52.63 1.15 17.40
N THR A 704 51.29 1.04 17.37
CA THR A 704 50.54 0.01 18.09
C THR A 704 49.88 -1.01 17.16
N GLY A 705 49.86 -0.74 15.87
CA GLY A 705 49.26 -1.60 14.84
C GLY A 705 50.09 -2.83 14.53
N THR A 706 49.42 -3.83 13.96
CA THR A 706 50.06 -5.03 13.44
C THR A 706 49.67 -5.25 11.99
N ILE A 707 50.66 -5.35 11.11
CA ILE A 707 50.50 -5.84 9.73
C ILE A 707 51.37 -7.08 9.55
N VAL A 708 50.74 -8.21 9.22
CA VAL A 708 51.42 -9.42 8.78
C VAL A 708 50.92 -9.76 7.39
N ALA A 709 51.77 -9.51 6.40
CA ALA A 709 51.48 -9.74 4.99
C ALA A 709 52.38 -10.86 4.43
N ASP A 710 51.78 -11.79 3.70
CA ASP A 710 52.48 -12.86 2.98
C ASP A 710 52.05 -12.90 1.52
N GLN A 711 53.01 -13.18 0.63
CA GLN A 711 52.84 -13.17 -0.83
C GLN A 711 52.23 -11.86 -1.38
N LEU A 712 52.51 -10.72 -0.76
CA LEU A 712 51.99 -9.40 -1.16
C LEU A 712 52.98 -8.66 -2.05
N SER A 713 52.52 -8.16 -3.20
CA SER A 713 53.30 -7.27 -4.06
C SER A 713 53.03 -5.81 -3.69
N VAL A 714 54.06 -5.06 -3.31
CA VAL A 714 53.96 -3.62 -2.99
C VAL A 714 54.97 -2.86 -3.83
N SER A 715 54.52 -2.03 -4.77
CA SER A 715 55.42 -1.27 -5.64
C SER A 715 54.73 -0.11 -6.37
N GLY A 716 55.50 0.89 -6.77
CA GLY A 716 55.02 1.98 -7.63
C GLY A 716 54.05 2.92 -6.92
N ASN A 717 54.07 2.94 -5.58
CA ASN A 717 53.30 3.88 -4.78
C ASN A 717 54.09 5.18 -4.57
N THR A 718 53.42 6.26 -4.17
CA THR A 718 54.02 7.59 -4.03
C THR A 718 53.73 8.20 -2.66
N ALA A 719 54.76 8.66 -1.97
CA ALA A 719 54.67 9.53 -0.79
C ALA A 719 56.01 10.23 -0.57
N PRO A 720 56.05 11.40 0.11
CA PRO A 720 57.30 12.03 0.53
C PRO A 720 58.18 11.11 1.39
N THR A 721 57.58 10.31 2.28
CA THR A 721 58.27 9.37 3.16
C THR A 721 57.67 7.98 3.03
N GLY A 722 58.51 6.95 2.89
CA GLY A 722 58.06 5.56 2.80
C GLY A 722 57.00 5.34 1.71
N PRO A 723 57.29 5.58 0.42
CA PRO A 723 56.29 5.55 -0.66
C PRO A 723 55.52 4.23 -0.73
N ASP A 724 56.20 3.08 -0.57
CA ASP A 724 55.55 1.78 -0.59
C ASP A 724 55.06 1.34 0.79
N VAL A 725 55.90 1.48 1.81
CA VAL A 725 55.60 1.10 3.19
C VAL A 725 56.14 2.13 4.16
N PHE A 726 55.42 2.37 5.25
CA PHE A 726 55.88 3.18 6.38
C PHE A 726 55.44 2.54 7.71
N ASN A 727 56.39 2.39 8.65
CA ASN A 727 56.14 1.90 10.00
C ASN A 727 56.47 3.00 11.00
N GLN A 728 55.45 3.55 11.68
CA GLN A 728 55.58 4.71 12.54
C GLN A 728 56.48 4.42 13.75
N PRO A 729 57.57 5.18 13.99
CA PRO A 729 58.40 5.02 15.18
C PRO A 729 57.61 5.14 16.49
N PRO A 730 57.86 4.30 17.51
CA PRO A 730 58.95 3.31 17.63
C PRO A 730 58.80 2.00 16.84
N GLY A 731 57.71 1.84 16.08
CA GLY A 731 57.44 0.69 15.20
C GLY A 731 56.44 -0.28 15.78
N GLY A 732 55.29 -0.43 15.13
CA GLY A 732 54.38 -1.54 15.37
C GLY A 732 54.91 -2.84 14.73
N THR A 733 54.22 -3.96 14.96
CA THR A 733 54.59 -5.23 14.32
C THR A 733 54.27 -5.15 12.83
N PHE A 734 55.28 -5.06 11.99
CA PHE A 734 55.09 -5.04 10.53
C PHE A 734 56.02 -6.07 9.89
N VAL A 735 55.43 -7.15 9.36
CA VAL A 735 56.13 -8.20 8.61
C VAL A 735 55.55 -8.26 7.20
N LEU A 736 56.42 -8.11 6.20
CA LEU A 736 56.07 -8.20 4.78
C LEU A 736 56.86 -9.34 4.14
N ASN A 737 56.15 -10.36 3.64
CA ASN A 737 56.71 -11.55 2.98
C ASN A 737 57.81 -12.23 3.81
N GLY A 738 57.57 -12.35 5.12
CA GLY A 738 58.50 -12.95 6.08
C GLY A 738 59.63 -12.02 6.57
N ALA A 739 59.75 -10.81 6.03
CA ALA A 739 60.77 -9.83 6.44
C ALA A 739 60.16 -8.74 7.35
N PRO A 740 60.77 -8.43 8.50
CA PRO A 740 60.36 -7.29 9.31
C PRO A 740 60.57 -5.95 8.57
N VAL A 741 59.59 -5.05 8.64
CA VAL A 741 59.69 -3.68 8.15
C VAL A 741 60.13 -2.78 9.32
N PRO A 742 61.35 -2.21 9.28
CA PRO A 742 61.86 -1.39 10.37
C PRO A 742 61.06 -0.08 10.51
N PRO A 743 61.13 0.59 11.68
CA PRO A 743 60.54 1.91 11.84
C PRO A 743 61.26 2.96 10.96
N GLY A 744 60.50 3.87 10.36
CA GLY A 744 61.02 4.99 9.55
C GLY A 744 60.86 4.83 8.05
#